data_AF-A0A6C0ERA9-F1
#
_entry.id   AF-A0A6C0ERA9-F1
#
_cell.length_a   1.000
_cell.length_b   1.000
_cell.length_c   1.000
_cell.angle_alpha   90.00
_cell.angle_beta   90.00
_cell.angle_gamma   90.00
#
_symmetry.space_group_name_H-M   'P 1'
#
loop_
_entity.id
_entity.type
_entity.pdbx_description
1 polymer ?
#
loop_
_entity_poly.entity_id
_entity_poly.type
_entity_poly.pdbx_seq_one_letter_code
_entity_poly.pdbx_strand_id
1 'polypeptide(L)'
;MDLTQSKLSRTEWNSIEVPVSQSEKEILKLIDDGFNNVNIKYNSNQSLLSIIKIDKNEEIEAFLYTKYFEEKFKKIKTQYESSNCGVKLDFEIPSISQKTLKKLKKADIIRLDCVDATIQKYREKILEFVQLDLVESMMAAAPSDKMKIEKSKEKNEKTKNQNIKKDTIFAAYSLIQIKKASITNKNKYVATLADNFVNHILKNAETKDFVYKSPEIIEKNMDILKYADKELFSHQKQLFSIVKNQKASPKLILYTAPTGTGKTLSPIGLTHSFKVIFVCVARHVGLALAKSAISMEKKIAFAFGCETASDIRLHYFAATDCIRNKKSGTIMKIDNSVGDKVEMIICDVKSYLIAMRYMLAFNEEPAIITYWDEPTITMDYDTHDLHEIIHKNWVENKISKMVLSCATLPKEDEIAETIMDFRSKFEGAEIHTIQSYDCRKTISLTNKSGYCVLPHLLFSKYDDLIRSVMHCEENKSLLRYFDLGEIIRFIRYLNENELVDDEYTIESYFGTDVSNISMDSVKCYYLETLKHVNDENWTAIYENMKYTQTPKFGKPGLHKSKSVETAIPGHAPALKLPDGGGALMRTTSLTYTPPAPPVPPVPQAIPVTKGILLTTEDAHTLTDGPTIFLADDVEKIAKFYIQQSKIPEKIFNGLMEKIERNNVLQKQIDAQQKILEDSLGGEIEKSKKMEREQFNGETHKVMNEIARLREQCSSMNLEPVYIPNTKHHQQLWIPNEEMVQNAFVPSIDEGTVKDIMLLDLDNSMKLLLLLGIGVFANHQNIQYIEIMKRLAYNQQLYMIVASSDYIYGTNYQFCHGFIGKDLTLMTQQKIIQALGRIGRNNIQQEYSVRFREDSMLLSLFLPSEKNMEALKMSLLFCE
;
A
#
# COMPACT_ATOMS: atom_id res chain seq x y z
N MET A 1 15.85 14.81 -6.24
CA MET A 1 15.62 13.66 -7.15
C MET A 1 16.29 13.95 -8.48
N ASP A 2 16.93 12.96 -9.10
CA ASP A 2 17.54 13.13 -10.42
C ASP A 2 16.50 12.94 -11.53
N LEU A 3 15.98 14.04 -12.05
CA LEU A 3 15.12 14.08 -13.25
C LEU A 3 15.94 14.20 -14.54
N THR A 4 17.28 14.18 -14.45
CA THR A 4 18.14 14.18 -15.63
C THR A 4 18.11 12.79 -16.27
N GLN A 5 17.71 12.74 -17.53
CA GLN A 5 17.45 11.48 -18.23
C GLN A 5 18.57 11.19 -19.23
N SER A 6 19.46 10.31 -18.82
CA SER A 6 20.43 9.58 -19.65
C SER A 6 19.84 8.33 -20.33
N LYS A 7 20.60 7.74 -21.25
CA LYS A 7 20.30 6.46 -21.90
C LYS A 7 20.33 5.29 -20.90
N LEU A 8 19.64 4.20 -21.23
CA LEU A 8 19.58 2.99 -20.39
C LEU A 8 20.96 2.37 -20.16
N SER A 9 21.26 2.08 -18.89
CA SER A 9 22.43 1.31 -18.50
C SER A 9 22.24 -0.20 -18.77
N ARG A 10 23.35 -0.94 -18.81
CA ARG A 10 23.33 -2.40 -18.97
C ARG A 10 22.61 -3.10 -17.81
N THR A 11 22.76 -2.58 -16.59
CA THR A 11 22.10 -3.15 -15.39
C THR A 11 20.59 -2.97 -15.47
N GLU A 12 20.11 -1.79 -15.88
CA GLU A 12 18.68 -1.54 -16.10
C GLU A 12 18.13 -2.45 -17.20
N TRP A 13 18.85 -2.61 -18.32
CA TRP A 13 18.44 -3.54 -19.38
C TRP A 13 18.32 -4.98 -18.88
N ASN A 14 19.30 -5.47 -18.12
CA ASN A 14 19.23 -6.83 -17.57
C ASN A 14 18.09 -6.98 -16.55
N SER A 15 17.73 -5.92 -15.82
CA SER A 15 16.68 -5.97 -14.79
C SER A 15 15.27 -6.18 -15.36
N ILE A 16 15.00 -5.64 -16.55
CA ILE A 16 13.68 -5.74 -17.22
C ILE A 16 13.45 -7.09 -17.90
N GLU A 17 14.52 -7.86 -18.13
CA GLU A 17 14.48 -9.22 -18.72
C GLU A 17 14.10 -10.29 -17.67
N VAL A 18 14.13 -9.94 -16.38
CA VAL A 18 13.71 -10.86 -15.31
C VAL A 18 12.18 -11.00 -15.36
N PRO A 19 11.63 -12.22 -15.55
CA PRO A 19 10.18 -12.39 -15.64
C PRO A 19 9.48 -12.03 -14.33
N VAL A 20 8.26 -11.51 -14.44
CA VAL A 20 7.39 -11.28 -13.29
C VAL A 20 6.89 -12.59 -12.68
N SER A 21 6.36 -12.51 -11.46
CA SER A 21 5.77 -13.67 -10.78
C SER A 21 4.56 -14.24 -11.53
N GLN A 22 4.25 -15.53 -11.32
CA GLN A 22 3.10 -16.16 -11.97
C GLN A 22 1.77 -15.49 -11.60
N SER A 23 1.61 -15.08 -10.33
CA SER A 23 0.41 -14.36 -9.86
C SER A 23 0.28 -12.99 -10.51
N GLU A 24 1.38 -12.29 -10.74
CA GLU A 24 1.39 -11.01 -11.46
C GLU A 24 1.06 -11.23 -12.94
N LYS A 25 1.62 -12.27 -13.56
CA LYS A 25 1.31 -12.64 -14.95
C LYS A 25 -0.18 -12.92 -15.17
N GLU A 26 -0.86 -13.55 -14.21
CA GLU A 26 -2.33 -13.71 -14.25
C GLU A 26 -3.08 -12.38 -14.30
N ILE A 27 -2.64 -11.38 -13.51
CA ILE A 27 -3.24 -10.05 -13.50
C ILE A 27 -2.94 -9.30 -14.79
N LEU A 28 -1.70 -9.38 -15.30
CA LEU A 28 -1.34 -8.75 -16.58
C LEU A 28 -2.14 -9.34 -17.74
N LYS A 29 -2.38 -10.66 -17.72
CA LYS A 29 -3.24 -11.32 -18.69
C LYS A 29 -4.69 -10.85 -18.58
N LEU A 30 -5.22 -10.68 -17.36
CA LEU A 30 -6.55 -10.10 -17.15
C LEU A 30 -6.66 -8.68 -17.74
N ILE A 31 -5.61 -7.85 -17.60
CA ILE A 31 -5.56 -6.50 -18.19
C ILE A 31 -5.53 -6.56 -19.71
N ASP A 32 -4.71 -7.45 -20.28
CA ASP A 32 -4.56 -7.63 -21.73
C ASP A 32 -5.85 -8.13 -22.38
N ASP A 33 -6.42 -9.23 -21.87
CA ASP A 33 -7.69 -9.81 -22.34
C ASP A 33 -8.88 -8.86 -22.05
N GLY A 34 -8.75 -8.09 -20.98
CA GLY A 34 -9.71 -7.12 -20.49
C GLY A 34 -9.99 -5.97 -21.47
N PHE A 35 -9.05 -5.68 -22.37
CA PHE A 35 -9.33 -4.79 -23.49
C PHE A 35 -10.50 -5.35 -24.29
N ASN A 36 -10.48 -6.61 -24.72
CA ASN A 36 -11.53 -7.23 -25.54
C ASN A 36 -12.85 -7.40 -24.80
N ASN A 37 -12.81 -7.88 -23.56
CA ASN A 37 -13.99 -8.03 -22.72
C ASN A 37 -13.76 -7.37 -21.35
N VAL A 38 -14.35 -6.20 -21.16
CA VAL A 38 -14.19 -5.41 -19.93
C VAL A 38 -14.82 -6.08 -18.70
N ASN A 39 -15.69 -7.07 -18.88
CA ASN A 39 -16.40 -7.76 -17.81
C ASN A 39 -15.82 -9.15 -17.48
N ILE A 40 -14.57 -9.42 -17.88
CA ILE A 40 -13.89 -10.67 -17.50
C ILE A 40 -13.79 -10.74 -15.97
N LYS A 41 -14.17 -11.90 -15.44
CA LYS A 41 -14.00 -12.29 -14.05
C LYS A 41 -13.23 -13.59 -13.98
N TYR A 42 -12.28 -13.65 -13.06
CA TYR A 42 -11.48 -14.84 -12.81
C TYR A 42 -11.40 -15.10 -11.31
N ASN A 43 -11.70 -16.33 -10.89
CA ASN A 43 -11.57 -16.75 -9.50
C ASN A 43 -10.58 -17.92 -9.40
N SER A 44 -9.59 -17.79 -8.51
CA SER A 44 -8.64 -18.88 -8.25
C SER A 44 -9.25 -20.01 -7.41
N ASN A 45 -10.38 -19.74 -6.74
CA ASN A 45 -11.13 -20.72 -5.97
C ASN A 45 -12.17 -21.37 -6.87
N GLN A 46 -12.47 -22.63 -6.59
CA GLN A 46 -13.32 -23.45 -7.44
C GLN A 46 -14.31 -24.25 -6.60
N SER A 47 -15.43 -24.64 -7.20
CA SER A 47 -16.29 -25.65 -6.60
C SER A 47 -15.61 -27.02 -6.66
N LEU A 48 -15.99 -27.92 -5.77
CA LEU A 48 -15.50 -29.30 -5.79
C LEU A 48 -15.70 -29.96 -7.18
N LEU A 49 -16.88 -29.76 -7.79
CA LEU A 49 -17.19 -30.31 -9.10
C LEU A 49 -16.26 -29.76 -10.20
N SER A 50 -15.92 -28.48 -10.13
CA SER A 50 -15.03 -27.82 -11.10
C SER A 50 -13.60 -28.34 -11.03
N ILE A 51 -13.12 -28.71 -9.84
CA ILE A 51 -11.79 -29.34 -9.65
C ILE A 51 -11.76 -30.75 -10.26
N ILE A 52 -12.82 -31.53 -10.02
CA ILE A 52 -12.88 -32.92 -10.49
C ILE A 52 -13.13 -32.98 -12.01
N LYS A 53 -13.62 -31.89 -12.63
CA LYS A 53 -13.91 -31.76 -14.07
C LYS A 53 -14.90 -32.81 -14.56
N ILE A 54 -16.00 -32.99 -13.81
CA ILE A 54 -17.11 -33.87 -14.17
C ILE A 54 -18.35 -33.01 -14.44
N ASP A 55 -19.19 -33.44 -15.38
CA ASP A 55 -20.43 -32.75 -15.74
C ASP A 55 -21.42 -32.71 -14.57
N LYS A 56 -22.11 -31.57 -14.43
CA LYS A 56 -23.11 -31.38 -13.39
C LYS A 56 -24.37 -32.19 -13.68
N ASN A 57 -24.72 -33.09 -12.77
CA ASN A 57 -26.04 -33.71 -12.71
C ASN A 57 -26.45 -33.96 -11.25
N GLU A 58 -27.73 -34.22 -11.02
CA GLU A 58 -28.26 -34.38 -9.66
C GLU A 58 -27.68 -35.58 -8.92
N GLU A 59 -27.38 -36.67 -9.64
CA GLU A 59 -26.83 -37.91 -9.06
C GLU A 59 -25.41 -37.68 -8.53
N ILE A 60 -24.59 -36.93 -9.27
CA ILE A 60 -23.21 -36.58 -8.91
C ILE A 60 -23.18 -35.56 -7.78
N GLU A 61 -24.06 -34.56 -7.79
CA GLU A 61 -24.17 -33.62 -6.66
C GLU A 61 -24.56 -34.34 -5.35
N ALA A 62 -25.50 -35.29 -5.43
CA ALA A 62 -25.89 -36.12 -4.29
C ALA A 62 -24.73 -37.03 -3.83
N PHE A 63 -24.03 -37.66 -4.76
CA PHE A 63 -22.86 -38.49 -4.44
C PHE A 63 -21.73 -37.69 -3.76
N LEU A 64 -21.38 -36.51 -4.31
CA LEU A 64 -20.35 -35.64 -3.74
C LEU A 64 -20.72 -35.16 -2.34
N TYR A 65 -22.01 -34.87 -2.12
CA TYR A 65 -22.52 -34.53 -0.79
C TYR A 65 -22.31 -35.70 0.19
N THR A 66 -22.77 -36.90 -0.15
CA THR A 66 -22.65 -38.09 0.71
C THR A 66 -21.19 -38.41 1.01
N LYS A 67 -20.29 -38.34 0.01
CA LYS A 67 -18.88 -38.70 0.18
C LYS A 67 -18.09 -37.65 0.99
N TYR A 68 -18.29 -36.36 0.75
CA TYR A 68 -17.39 -35.30 1.26
C TYR A 68 -18.00 -34.34 2.28
N PHE A 69 -19.32 -34.16 2.30
CA PHE A 69 -19.97 -33.09 3.07
C PHE A 69 -20.92 -33.59 4.17
N GLU A 70 -21.50 -34.79 4.02
CA GLU A 70 -22.52 -35.32 4.94
C GLU A 70 -22.04 -35.41 6.40
N GLU A 71 -20.81 -35.86 6.63
CA GLU A 71 -20.23 -35.93 7.98
C GLU A 71 -20.12 -34.55 8.65
N LYS A 72 -19.81 -33.50 7.87
CA LYS A 72 -19.83 -32.12 8.35
C LYS A 72 -21.24 -31.63 8.65
N PHE A 73 -22.23 -31.98 7.83
CA PHE A 73 -23.63 -31.65 8.09
C PHE A 73 -24.13 -32.27 9.40
N LYS A 74 -23.80 -33.55 9.64
CA LYS A 74 -24.10 -34.23 10.91
C LYS A 74 -23.46 -33.50 12.09
N LYS A 75 -22.18 -33.15 11.97
CA LYS A 75 -21.45 -32.40 13.02
C LYS A 75 -22.10 -31.04 13.31
N ILE A 76 -22.44 -30.27 12.27
CA ILE A 76 -23.12 -28.97 12.40
C ILE A 76 -24.48 -29.14 13.07
N LYS A 77 -25.25 -30.15 12.67
CA LYS A 77 -26.56 -30.45 13.28
C LYS A 77 -26.44 -30.82 14.75
N THR A 78 -25.53 -31.73 15.11
CA THR A 78 -25.30 -32.11 16.51
C THR A 78 -24.85 -30.91 17.33
N GLN A 79 -23.93 -30.08 16.82
CA GLN A 79 -23.51 -28.85 17.50
C GLN A 79 -24.68 -27.89 17.69
N TYR A 80 -25.51 -27.69 16.66
CA TYR A 80 -26.68 -26.83 16.74
C TYR A 80 -27.67 -27.31 17.83
N GLU A 81 -28.03 -28.59 17.81
CA GLU A 81 -28.93 -29.22 18.79
C GLU A 81 -28.36 -29.14 20.21
N SER A 82 -27.03 -29.24 20.36
CA SER A 82 -26.34 -29.17 21.67
C SER A 82 -26.21 -27.74 22.22
N SER A 83 -26.28 -26.71 21.37
CA SER A 83 -25.94 -25.34 21.74
C SER A 83 -27.02 -24.62 22.54
N ASN A 84 -28.19 -25.23 22.76
CA ASN A 84 -29.31 -24.66 23.52
C ASN A 84 -29.72 -23.24 23.05
N CYS A 85 -29.41 -22.86 21.80
CA CYS A 85 -30.07 -21.75 21.14
C CYS A 85 -31.54 -22.13 21.04
N GLY A 86 -32.44 -21.50 21.80
CA GLY A 86 -33.86 -21.87 21.93
C GLY A 86 -34.70 -21.74 20.65
N VAL A 87 -34.16 -22.06 19.47
CA VAL A 87 -34.79 -21.92 18.17
C VAL A 87 -34.62 -23.21 17.35
N LYS A 88 -35.72 -23.73 16.79
CA LYS A 88 -35.67 -24.79 15.77
C LYS A 88 -35.23 -24.18 14.44
N LEU A 89 -34.02 -24.48 13.98
CA LEU A 89 -33.71 -24.38 12.56
C LEU A 89 -34.24 -25.67 11.92
N ASP A 90 -35.37 -25.57 11.22
CA ASP A 90 -35.90 -26.67 10.42
C ASP A 90 -35.01 -26.88 9.18
N PHE A 91 -33.83 -27.50 9.39
CA PHE A 91 -33.05 -28.05 8.30
C PHE A 91 -32.92 -29.56 8.49
N GLU A 92 -33.43 -30.31 7.51
CA GLU A 92 -33.26 -31.74 7.46
C GLU A 92 -31.93 -32.06 6.79
N ILE A 93 -31.23 -33.07 7.30
CA ILE A 93 -30.10 -33.65 6.58
C ILE A 93 -30.70 -34.29 5.32
N PRO A 94 -30.31 -33.86 4.10
CA PRO A 94 -30.86 -34.42 2.88
C PRO A 94 -30.75 -35.95 2.87
N SER A 95 -31.89 -36.65 2.90
CA SER A 95 -31.92 -38.11 2.78
C SER A 95 -31.82 -38.50 1.30
N ILE A 96 -30.63 -38.87 0.84
CA ILE A 96 -30.41 -39.24 -0.55
C ILE A 96 -30.83 -40.70 -0.76
N SER A 97 -31.77 -40.91 -1.68
CA SER A 97 -32.27 -42.26 -1.97
C SER A 97 -31.20 -43.13 -2.66
N GLN A 98 -31.18 -44.44 -2.37
CA GLN A 98 -30.29 -45.39 -3.05
C GLN A 98 -30.52 -45.49 -4.57
N LYS A 99 -31.67 -45.05 -5.09
CA LYS A 99 -31.92 -44.96 -6.55
C LYS A 99 -31.13 -43.83 -7.20
N THR A 100 -30.96 -42.71 -6.50
CA THR A 100 -30.20 -41.52 -6.95
C THR A 100 -28.69 -41.78 -7.01
N LEU A 101 -28.18 -42.70 -6.19
CA LEU A 101 -26.77 -43.10 -6.14
C LEU A 101 -26.37 -44.17 -7.19
N LYS A 102 -27.34 -44.81 -7.86
CA LYS A 102 -27.14 -46.09 -8.58
C LYS A 102 -26.67 -45.99 -10.03
N LYS A 103 -26.27 -44.82 -10.52
CA LYS A 103 -25.87 -44.64 -11.94
C LYS A 103 -24.61 -43.82 -12.21
N LEU A 104 -23.65 -43.76 -11.28
CA LEU A 104 -22.32 -43.24 -11.63
C LEU A 104 -21.59 -44.16 -12.61
N LYS A 105 -21.03 -43.58 -13.68
CA LYS A 105 -20.19 -44.31 -14.64
C LYS A 105 -18.91 -44.76 -13.92
N LYS A 106 -18.42 -45.97 -14.21
CA LYS A 106 -17.14 -46.48 -13.65
C LYS A 106 -15.97 -45.52 -13.86
N ALA A 107 -15.95 -44.79 -14.99
CA ALA A 107 -14.93 -43.78 -15.29
C ALA A 107 -14.91 -42.61 -14.29
N ASP A 108 -16.09 -42.19 -13.81
CA ASP A 108 -16.21 -41.07 -12.86
C ASP A 108 -15.79 -41.50 -11.45
N ILE A 109 -16.10 -42.74 -11.06
CA ILE A 109 -15.65 -43.34 -9.79
C ILE A 109 -14.11 -43.39 -9.75
N ILE A 110 -13.46 -43.87 -10.81
CA ILE A 110 -12.00 -43.92 -10.90
C ILE A 110 -11.39 -42.50 -10.81
N ARG A 111 -11.98 -41.51 -11.49
CA ARG A 111 -11.53 -40.11 -11.39
C ARG A 111 -11.63 -39.57 -9.97
N LEU A 112 -12.71 -39.88 -9.25
CA LEU A 112 -12.91 -39.46 -7.86
C LEU A 112 -11.85 -40.06 -6.93
N ASP A 113 -11.54 -41.35 -7.07
CA ASP A 113 -10.54 -42.03 -6.23
C ASP A 113 -9.11 -41.49 -6.51
N CYS A 114 -8.80 -41.11 -7.75
CA CYS A 114 -7.53 -40.47 -8.08
C CYS A 114 -7.40 -39.02 -7.55
N VAL A 115 -8.53 -38.34 -7.31
CA VAL A 115 -8.56 -36.91 -6.96
C VAL A 115 -8.73 -36.69 -5.45
N ASP A 116 -9.02 -37.74 -4.65
CA ASP A 116 -9.19 -37.66 -3.19
C ASP A 116 -8.01 -36.98 -2.46
N ALA A 117 -6.77 -37.41 -2.74
CA ALA A 117 -5.58 -36.79 -2.15
C ALA A 117 -5.42 -35.31 -2.55
N THR A 118 -5.89 -34.96 -3.75
CA THR A 118 -5.88 -33.59 -4.28
C THR A 118 -6.93 -32.72 -3.57
N ILE A 119 -8.14 -33.25 -3.35
CA ILE A 119 -9.22 -32.56 -2.62
C ILE A 119 -8.77 -32.22 -1.21
N GLN A 120 -8.11 -33.15 -0.53
CA GLN A 120 -7.62 -32.93 0.84
C GLN A 120 -6.52 -31.86 0.89
N LYS A 121 -5.64 -31.82 -0.12
CA LYS A 121 -4.60 -30.78 -0.27
C LYS A 121 -5.16 -29.39 -0.59
N TYR A 122 -6.23 -29.31 -1.39
CA TYR A 122 -6.82 -28.03 -1.85
C TYR A 122 -8.10 -27.63 -1.13
N ARG A 123 -8.40 -28.26 0.01
CA ARG A 123 -9.63 -28.03 0.78
C ARG A 123 -9.95 -26.56 1.04
N GLU A 124 -8.94 -25.74 1.37
CA GLU A 124 -9.13 -24.31 1.63
C GLU A 124 -9.48 -23.46 0.40
N LYS A 125 -9.28 -23.99 -0.81
CA LYS A 125 -9.62 -23.35 -2.10
C LYS A 125 -10.96 -23.84 -2.66
N ILE A 126 -11.56 -24.84 -2.02
CA ILE A 126 -12.85 -25.41 -2.41
C ILE A 126 -13.95 -24.65 -1.68
N LEU A 127 -14.79 -23.97 -2.46
CA LEU A 127 -15.82 -23.07 -1.93
C LEU A 127 -16.75 -23.77 -0.93
N GLU A 128 -17.20 -24.98 -1.21
CA GLU A 128 -18.14 -25.71 -0.35
C GLU A 128 -17.58 -25.98 1.05
N PHE A 129 -16.30 -26.35 1.17
CA PHE A 129 -15.69 -26.57 2.48
C PHE A 129 -15.59 -25.28 3.27
N VAL A 130 -15.28 -24.17 2.61
CA VAL A 130 -15.22 -22.84 3.22
C VAL A 130 -16.59 -22.40 3.72
N GLN A 131 -17.65 -22.61 2.92
CA GLN A 131 -19.02 -22.32 3.33
C GLN A 131 -19.40 -23.10 4.59
N LEU A 132 -19.04 -24.39 4.65
CA LEU A 132 -19.31 -25.23 5.82
C LEU A 132 -18.47 -24.84 7.03
N ASP A 133 -17.20 -24.47 6.85
CA ASP A 133 -16.35 -23.99 7.94
C ASP A 133 -16.88 -22.66 8.52
N LEU A 134 -17.42 -21.77 7.68
CA LEU A 134 -18.09 -20.54 8.12
C LEU A 134 -19.38 -20.82 8.88
N VAL A 135 -20.24 -21.72 8.36
CA VAL A 135 -21.46 -22.16 9.08
C VAL A 135 -21.11 -22.79 10.43
N GLU A 136 -20.09 -23.65 10.49
CA GLU A 136 -19.61 -24.26 11.74
C GLU A 136 -19.13 -23.19 12.73
N SER A 137 -18.46 -22.15 12.25
CA SER A 137 -17.98 -21.05 13.11
C SER A 137 -19.11 -20.22 13.73
N MET A 138 -20.23 -20.03 13.02
CA MET A 138 -21.42 -19.36 13.55
C MET A 138 -21.98 -20.09 14.78
N MET A 139 -21.92 -21.42 14.77
CA MET A 139 -22.50 -22.26 15.83
C MET A 139 -21.65 -22.28 17.10
N ALA A 140 -20.33 -22.17 16.95
CA ALA A 140 -19.39 -22.13 18.09
C ALA A 140 -19.36 -20.77 18.83
N ALA A 141 -19.96 -19.73 18.24
CA ALA A 141 -20.05 -18.37 18.77
C ALA A 141 -21.40 -18.04 19.41
N ALA A 142 -22.39 -18.94 19.35
CA ALA A 142 -23.62 -18.79 20.08
C ALA A 142 -23.34 -18.70 21.60
N PRO A 143 -23.85 -17.67 22.31
CA PRO A 143 -23.59 -17.53 23.73
C PRO A 143 -24.25 -18.68 24.47
N SER A 144 -23.44 -19.58 25.03
CA SER A 144 -23.87 -20.35 26.18
C SER A 144 -23.91 -19.38 27.36
N ASP A 145 -25.11 -19.04 27.82
CA ASP A 145 -25.40 -18.16 28.97
C ASP A 145 -24.86 -18.66 30.33
N LYS A 146 -23.81 -19.50 30.35
CA LYS A 146 -23.21 -20.06 31.57
C LYS A 146 -21.71 -19.84 31.72
N MET A 147 -21.02 -19.12 30.85
CA MET A 147 -19.55 -18.98 30.95
C MET A 147 -19.04 -17.54 31.07
N LYS A 148 -19.73 -16.69 31.84
CA LYS A 148 -19.23 -15.36 32.26
C LYS A 148 -18.63 -15.28 33.67
N ILE A 149 -18.55 -16.38 34.44
CA ILE A 149 -18.12 -16.28 35.86
C ILE A 149 -16.79 -16.98 36.22
N GLU A 150 -16.24 -17.94 35.47
CA GLU A 150 -15.13 -18.76 36.03
C GLU A 150 -13.78 -18.80 35.29
N LYS A 151 -13.53 -17.97 34.26
CA LYS A 151 -12.19 -17.94 33.61
C LYS A 151 -11.39 -16.67 33.90
N SER A 152 -11.32 -16.31 35.17
CA SER A 152 -10.16 -15.60 35.73
C SER A 152 -9.34 -16.60 36.54
N LYS A 153 -8.36 -17.25 35.90
CA LYS A 153 -7.25 -18.07 36.42
C LYS A 153 -7.10 -19.33 35.57
N GLU A 154 -6.23 -19.25 34.57
CA GLU A 154 -5.26 -20.29 34.18
C GLU A 154 -4.69 -19.93 32.80
N LYS A 155 -3.61 -19.13 32.85
CA LYS A 155 -2.63 -19.04 31.77
C LYS A 155 -1.70 -20.25 31.95
N ASN A 156 -1.62 -21.10 30.92
CA ASN A 156 -0.39 -21.67 30.35
C ASN A 156 -0.70 -23.00 29.65
N GLU A 157 -0.66 -23.02 28.31
CA GLU A 157 0.33 -23.77 27.52
C GLU A 157 -0.12 -23.96 26.05
N LYS A 158 0.72 -23.45 25.16
CA LYS A 158 1.12 -23.96 23.84
C LYS A 158 0.13 -24.87 23.09
N THR A 159 -0.59 -24.29 22.12
CA THR A 159 -0.64 -24.85 20.76
C THR A 159 -0.85 -23.73 19.74
N LYS A 160 0.03 -23.67 18.73
CA LYS A 160 -0.05 -22.77 17.58
C LYS A 160 -1.28 -23.13 16.74
N ASN A 161 -2.32 -22.32 16.79
CA ASN A 161 -3.28 -22.01 15.72
C ASN A 161 -4.24 -20.96 16.28
N GLN A 162 -4.06 -19.70 15.87
CA GLN A 162 -4.95 -18.59 16.23
C GLN A 162 -6.31 -18.77 15.52
N ASN A 163 -7.16 -19.65 16.03
CA ASN A 163 -8.59 -19.63 15.71
C ASN A 163 -9.26 -18.58 16.60
N ILE A 164 -9.24 -17.32 16.15
CA ILE A 164 -10.16 -16.31 16.66
C ILE A 164 -11.56 -16.87 16.44
N LYS A 165 -12.35 -17.07 17.51
CA LYS A 165 -13.77 -17.41 17.39
C LYS A 165 -14.43 -16.31 16.56
N LYS A 166 -14.80 -16.63 15.32
CA LYS A 166 -15.49 -15.70 14.43
C LYS A 166 -16.90 -15.48 14.97
N ASP A 167 -17.23 -14.21 15.20
CA ASP A 167 -18.57 -13.78 15.60
C ASP A 167 -19.62 -14.25 14.56
N THR A 168 -20.83 -14.59 15.01
CA THR A 168 -21.95 -14.99 14.16
C THR A 168 -22.21 -13.98 13.03
N ILE A 169 -22.11 -12.67 13.33
CA ILE A 169 -22.30 -11.60 12.33
C ILE A 169 -21.15 -11.58 11.31
N PHE A 170 -19.91 -11.80 11.76
CA PHE A 170 -18.74 -11.88 10.89
C PHE A 170 -18.91 -12.99 9.86
N ALA A 171 -19.25 -14.20 10.32
CA ALA A 171 -19.41 -15.34 9.44
C ALA A 171 -20.60 -15.16 8.47
N ALA A 172 -21.69 -14.52 8.92
CA ALA A 172 -22.86 -14.26 8.08
C ALA A 172 -22.53 -13.30 6.95
N TYR A 173 -21.87 -12.19 7.29
CA TYR A 173 -21.42 -11.21 6.33
C TYR A 173 -20.42 -11.81 5.32
N SER A 174 -19.45 -12.62 5.79
CA SER A 174 -18.55 -13.36 4.90
C SER A 174 -19.32 -14.22 3.89
N LEU A 175 -20.30 -15.01 4.33
CA LEU A 175 -21.10 -15.85 3.42
C LEU A 175 -21.90 -15.02 2.41
N ILE A 176 -22.50 -13.90 2.83
CA ILE A 176 -23.23 -12.98 1.95
C ILE A 176 -22.31 -12.47 0.84
N GLN A 177 -21.10 -12.00 1.17
CA GLN A 177 -20.18 -11.46 0.17
C GLN A 177 -19.59 -12.57 -0.74
N ILE A 178 -19.24 -13.74 -0.17
CA ILE A 178 -18.71 -14.88 -0.94
C ILE A 178 -19.74 -15.41 -1.96
N LYS A 179 -21.03 -15.30 -1.68
CA LYS A 179 -22.08 -15.71 -2.64
C LYS A 179 -22.02 -14.92 -3.95
N LYS A 180 -21.54 -13.68 -3.94
CA LYS A 180 -21.40 -12.83 -5.12
C LYS A 180 -20.30 -13.29 -6.08
N ALA A 181 -19.37 -14.14 -5.65
CA ALA A 181 -18.30 -14.66 -6.48
C ALA A 181 -18.83 -15.51 -7.64
N SER A 182 -18.23 -15.37 -8.83
CA SER A 182 -18.64 -16.00 -10.09
C SER A 182 -18.31 -17.50 -10.19
N ILE A 183 -18.15 -18.19 -9.06
CA ILE A 183 -17.81 -19.61 -8.99
C ILE A 183 -19.03 -20.44 -9.41
N THR A 184 -18.92 -21.16 -10.52
CA THR A 184 -19.99 -22.02 -11.06
C THR A 184 -20.01 -23.40 -10.39
N ASN A 185 -21.06 -24.19 -10.67
CA ASN A 185 -21.12 -25.61 -10.28
C ASN A 185 -21.01 -25.86 -8.76
N LYS A 186 -21.57 -24.95 -7.94
CA LYS A 186 -21.67 -25.12 -6.48
C LYS A 186 -22.61 -26.29 -6.18
N ASN A 187 -22.25 -27.13 -5.20
CA ASN A 187 -23.13 -28.20 -4.73
C ASN A 187 -24.42 -27.63 -4.11
N LYS A 188 -25.58 -28.04 -4.65
CA LYS A 188 -26.89 -27.50 -4.20
C LYS A 188 -27.15 -27.66 -2.71
N TYR A 189 -26.78 -28.79 -2.09
CA TYR A 189 -27.06 -29.07 -0.69
C TYR A 189 -26.29 -28.13 0.25
N VAL A 190 -25.01 -27.87 -0.07
CA VAL A 190 -24.16 -26.95 0.70
C VAL A 190 -24.65 -25.51 0.56
N ALA A 191 -25.02 -25.10 -0.66
CA ALA A 191 -25.56 -23.76 -0.91
C ALA A 191 -26.86 -23.52 -0.12
N THR A 192 -27.81 -24.45 -0.17
CA THR A 192 -29.08 -24.35 0.57
C THR A 192 -28.86 -24.29 2.08
N LEU A 193 -27.93 -25.09 2.63
CA LEU A 193 -27.60 -25.01 4.06
C LEU A 193 -27.10 -23.61 4.43
N ALA A 194 -26.13 -23.08 3.67
CA ALA A 194 -25.59 -21.75 3.91
C ALA A 194 -26.65 -20.65 3.77
N ASP A 195 -27.58 -20.77 2.82
CA ASP A 195 -28.72 -19.85 2.67
C ASP A 195 -29.64 -19.87 3.88
N ASN A 196 -29.99 -21.05 4.40
CA ASN A 196 -30.86 -21.18 5.57
C ASN A 196 -30.26 -20.51 6.82
N PHE A 197 -28.95 -20.70 7.06
CA PHE A 197 -28.26 -20.06 8.18
C PHE A 197 -28.16 -18.54 8.03
N VAL A 198 -27.83 -18.05 6.83
CA VAL A 198 -27.79 -16.60 6.57
C VAL A 198 -29.17 -15.97 6.78
N ASN A 199 -30.23 -16.57 6.23
CA ASN A 199 -31.60 -16.08 6.38
C ASN A 199 -32.08 -16.08 7.83
N HIS A 200 -31.64 -17.06 8.63
CA HIS A 200 -31.94 -17.10 10.05
C HIS A 200 -31.29 -15.93 10.80
N ILE A 201 -30.02 -15.62 10.51
CA ILE A 201 -29.31 -14.50 11.15
C ILE A 201 -29.94 -13.17 10.72
N LEU A 202 -30.25 -12.99 9.43
CA LEU A 202 -30.88 -11.77 8.92
C LEU A 202 -32.29 -11.51 9.49
N LYS A 203 -32.98 -12.54 10.02
CA LYS A 203 -34.26 -12.37 10.73
C LYS A 203 -34.10 -11.88 12.16
N ASN A 204 -32.95 -12.12 12.78
CA ASN A 204 -32.70 -11.87 14.20
C ASN A 204 -31.72 -10.72 14.47
N ALA A 205 -30.96 -10.29 13.46
CA ALA A 205 -30.00 -9.20 13.54
C ALA A 205 -30.53 -7.97 12.81
N GLU A 206 -30.23 -6.80 13.33
CA GLU A 206 -30.61 -5.53 12.71
C GLU A 206 -29.49 -5.02 11.79
N THR A 207 -29.86 -4.18 10.82
CA THR A 207 -28.89 -3.60 9.86
C THR A 207 -27.78 -2.83 10.60
N LYS A 208 -28.11 -2.14 11.69
CA LYS A 208 -27.13 -1.45 12.55
C LYS A 208 -26.06 -2.36 13.14
N ASP A 209 -26.36 -3.63 13.41
CA ASP A 209 -25.37 -4.56 13.96
C ASP A 209 -24.23 -4.85 12.96
N PHE A 210 -24.57 -4.89 11.67
CA PHE A 210 -23.58 -5.04 10.59
C PHE A 210 -22.77 -3.75 10.41
N VAL A 211 -23.43 -2.59 10.40
CA VAL A 211 -22.75 -1.29 10.30
C VAL A 211 -21.79 -1.09 11.47
N TYR A 212 -22.23 -1.32 12.71
CA TYR A 212 -21.43 -1.15 13.92
C TYR A 212 -20.24 -2.08 14.03
N LYS A 213 -20.27 -3.24 13.36
CA LYS A 213 -19.15 -4.19 13.29
C LYS A 213 -18.35 -4.10 11.99
N SER A 214 -18.54 -3.04 11.20
CA SER A 214 -17.83 -2.85 9.92
C SER A 214 -16.29 -2.96 10.02
N PRO A 215 -15.62 -2.42 11.06
CA PRO A 215 -14.16 -2.58 11.21
C PRO A 215 -13.73 -4.05 11.31
N GLU A 216 -14.52 -4.91 11.97
CA GLU A 216 -14.21 -6.33 12.09
C GLU A 216 -14.62 -7.13 10.85
N ILE A 217 -15.85 -6.92 10.36
CA ILE A 217 -16.44 -7.78 9.32
C ILE A 217 -16.05 -7.37 7.89
N ILE A 218 -15.60 -6.13 7.68
CA ILE A 218 -15.17 -5.63 6.37
C ILE A 218 -13.65 -5.52 6.31
N GLU A 219 -13.07 -4.69 7.19
CA GLU A 219 -11.66 -4.33 7.10
C GLU A 219 -10.72 -5.46 7.53
N LYS A 220 -11.00 -6.11 8.65
CA LYS A 220 -10.19 -7.22 9.19
C LYS A 220 -10.56 -8.59 8.59
N ASN A 221 -11.53 -8.65 7.68
CA ASN A 221 -12.06 -9.90 7.18
C ASN A 221 -11.28 -10.45 5.98
N MET A 222 -10.46 -11.47 6.23
CA MET A 222 -9.63 -12.06 5.19
C MET A 222 -10.37 -12.90 4.17
N ASP A 223 -11.55 -13.42 4.54
CA ASP A 223 -12.29 -14.36 3.69
C ASP A 223 -12.86 -13.64 2.46
N ILE A 224 -13.35 -12.40 2.63
CA ILE A 224 -13.96 -11.62 1.54
C ILE A 224 -12.98 -11.47 0.36
N LEU A 225 -11.73 -11.10 0.65
CA LEU A 225 -10.72 -10.87 -0.37
C LEU A 225 -10.16 -12.16 -0.95
N LYS A 226 -9.97 -13.19 -0.13
CA LYS A 226 -9.43 -14.48 -0.57
C LYS A 226 -10.35 -15.15 -1.58
N TYR A 227 -11.66 -14.98 -1.44
CA TYR A 227 -12.68 -15.64 -2.26
C TYR A 227 -13.35 -14.73 -3.30
N ALA A 228 -13.04 -13.43 -3.31
CA ALA A 228 -13.52 -12.49 -4.33
C ALA A 228 -13.00 -12.82 -5.73
N ASP A 229 -13.76 -12.41 -6.74
CA ASP A 229 -13.32 -12.47 -8.13
C ASP A 229 -12.21 -11.45 -8.38
N LYS A 230 -11.18 -11.86 -9.13
CA LYS A 230 -10.25 -10.94 -9.78
C LYS A 230 -10.95 -10.40 -11.04
N GLU A 231 -11.09 -9.09 -11.12
CA GLU A 231 -11.66 -8.37 -12.26
C GLU A 231 -10.91 -7.05 -12.49
N LEU A 232 -11.13 -6.45 -13.66
CA LEU A 232 -10.61 -5.11 -13.93
C LEU A 232 -11.20 -4.07 -12.98
N PHE A 233 -10.42 -3.04 -12.66
CA PHE A 233 -10.96 -1.87 -11.97
C PHE A 233 -11.96 -1.12 -12.86
N SER A 234 -12.96 -0.47 -12.25
CA SER A 234 -14.00 0.28 -12.97
C SER A 234 -13.41 1.31 -13.95
N HIS A 235 -12.37 2.01 -13.52
CA HIS A 235 -11.67 2.99 -14.33
C HIS A 235 -10.93 2.39 -15.54
N GLN A 236 -10.40 1.16 -15.42
CA GLN A 236 -9.81 0.43 -16.56
C GLN A 236 -10.90 0.02 -17.55
N LYS A 237 -12.05 -0.48 -17.05
CA LYS A 237 -13.22 -0.82 -17.88
C LYS A 237 -13.71 0.40 -18.66
N GLN A 238 -13.80 1.56 -18.01
CA GLN A 238 -14.19 2.83 -18.63
C GLN A 238 -13.18 3.26 -19.69
N LEU A 239 -11.88 3.27 -19.39
CA LEU A 239 -10.83 3.62 -20.34
C LEU A 239 -10.91 2.77 -21.60
N PHE A 240 -10.96 1.44 -21.45
CA PHE A 240 -11.03 0.52 -22.59
C PHE A 240 -12.31 0.69 -23.40
N SER A 241 -13.43 0.99 -22.75
CA SER A 241 -14.70 1.26 -23.44
C SER A 241 -14.65 2.56 -24.25
N ILE A 242 -14.12 3.65 -23.66
CA ILE A 242 -14.02 4.96 -24.29
C ILE A 242 -13.14 4.90 -25.54
N VAL A 243 -11.95 4.30 -25.45
CA VAL A 243 -11.02 4.24 -26.60
C VAL A 243 -11.47 3.29 -27.71
N LYS A 244 -12.28 2.27 -27.37
CA LYS A 244 -12.88 1.37 -28.37
C LYS A 244 -13.99 2.05 -29.16
N ASN A 245 -14.77 2.89 -28.50
CA ASN A 245 -15.85 3.63 -29.13
C ASN A 245 -15.26 4.67 -30.08
N GLN A 246 -15.73 4.67 -31.32
CA GLN A 246 -15.33 5.61 -32.37
C GLN A 246 -13.80 5.74 -32.50
N LYS A 247 -13.12 4.65 -32.87
CA LYS A 247 -11.64 4.58 -32.95
C LYS A 247 -10.97 5.72 -33.72
N ALA A 248 -11.68 6.39 -34.65
CA ALA A 248 -11.13 7.47 -35.45
C ALA A 248 -11.22 8.87 -34.79
N SER A 249 -12.15 9.11 -33.85
CA SER A 249 -12.31 10.45 -33.29
C SER A 249 -11.16 10.83 -32.34
N PRO A 250 -10.69 12.09 -32.39
CA PRO A 250 -9.78 12.66 -31.40
C PRO A 250 -10.37 12.60 -29.99
N LYS A 251 -9.54 12.29 -28.99
CA LYS A 251 -9.96 12.13 -27.60
C LYS A 251 -8.91 12.69 -26.65
N LEU A 252 -9.34 13.53 -25.71
CA LEU A 252 -8.58 13.86 -24.50
C LEU A 252 -9.25 13.16 -23.32
N ILE A 253 -8.52 12.26 -22.66
CA ILE A 253 -9.01 11.49 -21.53
C ILE A 253 -8.27 11.96 -20.27
N LEU A 254 -9.01 12.58 -19.36
CA LEU A 254 -8.55 12.96 -18.03
C LEU A 254 -8.76 11.77 -17.09
N TYR A 255 -7.67 11.07 -16.76
CA TYR A 255 -7.72 9.76 -16.12
C TYR A 255 -7.24 9.81 -14.66
N THR A 256 -8.21 9.94 -13.76
CA THR A 256 -8.00 10.05 -12.31
C THR A 256 -8.46 8.80 -11.58
N ALA A 257 -7.51 8.08 -10.99
CA ALA A 257 -7.78 6.98 -10.07
C ALA A 257 -6.72 6.93 -8.97
N PRO A 258 -6.98 6.28 -7.82
CA PRO A 258 -6.01 6.23 -6.72
C PRO A 258 -4.71 5.55 -7.16
N THR A 259 -3.59 5.90 -6.53
CA THR A 259 -2.35 5.17 -6.80
C THR A 259 -2.43 3.74 -6.27
N GLY A 260 -1.86 2.79 -7.03
CA GLY A 260 -1.89 1.36 -6.70
C GLY A 260 -3.07 0.59 -7.32
N THR A 261 -3.97 1.23 -8.08
CA THR A 261 -5.10 0.56 -8.76
C THR A 261 -4.79 0.21 -10.24
N GLY A 262 -3.51 0.10 -10.60
CA GLY A 262 -3.11 -0.40 -11.92
C GLY A 262 -3.24 0.58 -13.09
N LYS A 263 -3.37 1.90 -12.85
CA LYS A 263 -3.35 2.93 -13.93
C LYS A 263 -2.18 2.74 -14.90
N THR A 264 -0.95 2.74 -14.38
CA THR A 264 0.30 2.57 -15.15
C THR A 264 0.38 1.27 -15.96
N LEU A 265 -0.37 0.23 -15.61
CA LEU A 265 -0.42 -1.05 -16.34
C LEU A 265 -1.47 -1.07 -17.45
N SER A 266 -2.40 -0.12 -17.48
CA SER A 266 -3.46 -0.01 -18.50
C SER A 266 -2.94 0.03 -19.94
N PRO A 267 -1.78 0.66 -20.26
CA PRO A 267 -1.15 0.61 -21.58
C PRO A 267 -1.02 -0.80 -22.17
N ILE A 268 -0.79 -1.83 -21.33
CA ILE A 268 -0.66 -3.22 -21.81
C ILE A 268 -1.94 -3.65 -22.53
N GLY A 269 -3.12 -3.35 -22.00
CA GLY A 269 -4.39 -3.64 -22.66
C GLY A 269 -4.62 -2.77 -23.92
N LEU A 270 -4.20 -1.50 -23.90
CA LEU A 270 -4.32 -0.62 -25.06
C LEU A 270 -3.54 -1.11 -26.28
N THR A 271 -2.40 -1.80 -26.06
CA THR A 271 -1.60 -2.38 -27.16
C THR A 271 -2.34 -3.43 -28.00
N HIS A 272 -3.50 -3.92 -27.53
CA HIS A 272 -4.30 -4.89 -28.28
C HIS A 272 -4.91 -4.31 -29.57
N SER A 273 -5.20 -3.01 -29.62
CA SER A 273 -5.77 -2.35 -30.81
C SER A 273 -5.05 -1.09 -31.24
N PHE A 274 -4.16 -0.55 -30.42
CA PHE A 274 -3.46 0.70 -30.68
C PHE A 274 -1.96 0.52 -30.49
N LYS A 275 -1.20 1.41 -31.12
CA LYS A 275 0.20 1.65 -30.81
C LYS A 275 0.27 2.66 -29.68
N VAL A 276 1.10 2.41 -28.67
CA VAL A 276 1.13 3.27 -27.47
C VAL A 276 2.44 4.03 -27.37
N ILE A 277 2.36 5.35 -27.19
CA ILE A 277 3.48 6.16 -26.71
C ILE A 277 3.25 6.37 -25.22
N PHE A 278 4.04 5.70 -24.39
CA PHE A 278 3.98 5.87 -22.94
C PHE A 278 5.02 6.91 -22.51
N VAL A 279 4.55 8.03 -21.97
CA VAL A 279 5.40 9.11 -21.45
C VAL A 279 5.46 8.99 -19.94
N CYS A 280 6.67 8.88 -19.38
CA CYS A 280 6.89 8.91 -17.95
C CYS A 280 7.86 10.02 -17.55
N VAL A 281 7.54 10.73 -16.47
CA VAL A 281 8.47 11.70 -15.88
C VAL A 281 9.59 10.98 -15.12
N ALA A 282 9.25 9.86 -14.48
CA ALA A 282 10.18 9.11 -13.66
C ALA A 282 10.61 7.78 -14.30
N ARG A 283 11.92 7.62 -14.55
CA ARG A 283 12.49 6.51 -15.34
C ARG A 283 12.08 5.11 -14.87
N HIS A 284 12.15 4.83 -13.57
CA HIS A 284 11.87 3.49 -13.03
C HIS A 284 10.39 3.10 -13.17
N VAL A 285 9.46 4.06 -13.32
CA VAL A 285 8.05 3.75 -13.64
C VAL A 285 7.98 3.16 -15.04
N GLY A 286 8.67 3.78 -16.01
CA GLY A 286 8.80 3.25 -17.37
C GLY A 286 9.46 1.87 -17.40
N LEU A 287 10.51 1.65 -16.60
CA LEU A 287 11.17 0.34 -16.51
C LEU A 287 10.27 -0.73 -15.89
N ALA A 288 9.47 -0.39 -14.87
CA ALA A 288 8.52 -1.33 -14.27
C ALA A 288 7.44 -1.75 -15.29
N LEU A 289 6.88 -0.80 -16.04
CA LEU A 289 5.95 -1.10 -17.13
C LEU A 289 6.61 -1.95 -18.21
N ALA A 290 7.86 -1.65 -18.58
CA ALA A 290 8.62 -2.41 -19.58
C ALA A 290 8.77 -3.87 -19.17
N LYS A 291 9.12 -4.14 -17.91
CA LYS A 291 9.23 -5.51 -17.36
C LYS A 291 7.91 -6.28 -17.46
N SER A 292 6.79 -5.63 -17.12
CA SER A 292 5.46 -6.22 -17.25
C SER A 292 5.08 -6.47 -18.72
N ALA A 293 5.41 -5.55 -19.61
CA ALA A 293 5.14 -5.66 -21.05
C ALA A 293 5.96 -6.80 -21.71
N ILE A 294 7.25 -6.90 -21.40
CA ILE A 294 8.13 -7.98 -21.86
C ILE A 294 7.63 -9.34 -21.35
N SER A 295 7.16 -9.42 -20.10
CA SER A 295 6.58 -10.64 -19.53
C SER A 295 5.29 -11.10 -20.21
N MET A 296 4.60 -10.18 -20.89
CA MET A 296 3.45 -10.42 -21.76
C MET A 296 3.83 -10.47 -23.26
N GLU A 297 5.12 -10.58 -23.55
CA GLU A 297 5.68 -10.69 -24.91
C GLU A 297 5.30 -9.52 -25.85
N LYS A 298 5.02 -8.35 -25.27
CA LYS A 298 4.73 -7.13 -26.03
C LYS A 298 5.99 -6.61 -26.72
N LYS A 299 5.83 -6.09 -27.93
CA LYS A 299 6.93 -5.57 -28.75
C LYS A 299 7.21 -4.12 -28.39
N ILE A 300 8.21 -3.88 -27.55
CA ILE A 300 8.48 -2.55 -27.00
C ILE A 300 9.76 -1.90 -27.54
N ALA A 301 9.80 -0.57 -27.44
CA ALA A 301 10.97 0.27 -27.71
C ALA A 301 11.20 1.29 -26.58
N PHE A 302 12.43 1.78 -26.45
CA PHE A 302 12.84 2.75 -25.44
C PHE A 302 13.37 4.02 -26.08
N ALA A 303 12.87 5.17 -25.59
CA ALA A 303 13.33 6.50 -25.95
C ALA A 303 13.58 7.33 -24.68
N PHE A 304 14.73 7.08 -24.04
CA PHE A 304 15.18 7.82 -22.86
C PHE A 304 16.40 8.67 -23.20
N GLY A 305 16.34 9.97 -22.90
CA GLY A 305 17.41 10.93 -23.20
C GLY A 305 17.80 10.95 -24.68
N CYS A 306 16.82 10.85 -25.59
CA CYS A 306 17.08 10.87 -27.03
C CYS A 306 17.24 12.30 -27.54
N GLU A 307 18.19 12.50 -28.46
CA GLU A 307 18.32 13.74 -29.24
C GLU A 307 17.86 13.52 -30.68
N THR A 308 17.98 12.28 -31.17
CA THR A 308 17.60 11.88 -32.53
C THR A 308 16.87 10.53 -32.54
N ALA A 309 16.20 10.21 -33.65
CA ALA A 309 15.57 8.89 -33.83
C ALA A 309 16.58 7.72 -33.77
N SER A 310 17.86 7.98 -34.04
CA SER A 310 18.93 6.97 -33.97
C SER A 310 19.27 6.53 -32.54
N ASP A 311 18.80 7.29 -31.54
CA ASP A 311 19.00 6.98 -30.13
C ASP A 311 17.98 5.96 -29.59
N ILE A 312 16.89 5.74 -30.31
CA ILE A 312 15.84 4.78 -29.94
C ILE A 312 16.44 3.37 -29.92
N ARG A 313 16.04 2.57 -28.93
CA ARG A 313 16.48 1.18 -28.78
C ARG A 313 15.28 0.25 -28.78
N LEU A 314 15.30 -0.71 -29.69
CA LEU A 314 14.27 -1.74 -29.81
C LEU A 314 14.60 -2.92 -28.89
N HIS A 315 13.58 -3.45 -28.22
CA HIS A 315 13.69 -4.74 -27.56
C HIS A 315 13.75 -5.87 -28.60
N TYR A 316 14.32 -7.03 -28.26
CA TYR A 316 14.49 -8.16 -29.18
C TYR A 316 13.17 -8.64 -29.81
N PHE A 317 12.06 -8.54 -29.09
CA PHE A 317 10.72 -8.89 -29.61
C PHE A 317 10.22 -7.94 -30.72
N ALA A 318 10.69 -6.70 -30.72
CA ALA A 318 10.34 -5.68 -31.71
C ALA A 318 11.32 -5.62 -32.90
N ALA A 319 12.45 -6.32 -32.83
CA ALA A 319 13.47 -6.28 -33.87
C ALA A 319 12.97 -6.94 -35.17
N THR A 320 12.97 -6.19 -36.28
CA THR A 320 12.68 -6.72 -37.62
C THR A 320 13.93 -7.31 -38.24
N ASP A 321 15.04 -6.56 -38.27
CA ASP A 321 16.32 -7.01 -38.79
C ASP A 321 17.37 -7.12 -37.69
N CYS A 322 18.04 -8.27 -37.63
CA CYS A 322 19.07 -8.54 -36.64
C CYS A 322 20.27 -9.26 -37.26
N ILE A 323 21.48 -8.77 -36.95
CA ILE A 323 22.72 -9.46 -37.29
C ILE A 323 22.92 -10.59 -36.29
N ARG A 324 22.79 -11.84 -36.75
CA ARG A 324 22.99 -13.03 -35.92
C ARG A 324 24.40 -13.57 -36.07
N ASN A 325 24.96 -14.11 -35.00
CA ASN A 325 26.21 -14.84 -35.04
C ASN A 325 26.00 -16.12 -35.86
N LYS A 326 26.76 -16.27 -36.97
CA LYS A 326 26.64 -17.41 -37.89
C LYS A 326 26.89 -18.77 -37.23
N LYS A 327 27.64 -18.83 -36.12
CA LYS A 327 27.95 -20.07 -35.39
C LYS A 327 26.97 -20.37 -34.25
N SER A 328 26.58 -19.37 -33.46
CA SER A 328 25.75 -19.58 -32.25
C SER A 328 24.26 -19.26 -32.45
N GLY A 329 23.88 -18.61 -33.54
CA GLY A 329 22.51 -18.14 -33.79
C GLY A 329 22.07 -16.96 -32.91
N THR A 330 22.90 -16.52 -31.96
CA THR A 330 22.61 -15.42 -31.03
C THR A 330 22.57 -14.07 -31.77
N ILE A 331 21.63 -13.21 -31.41
CA ILE A 331 21.54 -11.83 -31.94
C ILE A 331 22.74 -11.03 -31.44
N MET A 332 23.52 -10.45 -32.37
CA MET A 332 24.68 -9.60 -32.07
C MET A 332 24.34 -8.11 -32.14
N LYS A 333 23.53 -7.69 -33.12
CA LYS A 333 23.15 -6.29 -33.30
C LYS A 333 21.73 -6.20 -33.88
N ILE A 334 20.91 -5.32 -33.31
CA ILE A 334 19.57 -4.99 -33.80
C ILE A 334 19.69 -3.73 -34.66
N ASP A 335 18.98 -3.71 -35.79
CA ASP A 335 18.73 -2.46 -36.50
C ASP A 335 17.58 -1.72 -35.82
N ASN A 336 17.89 -0.58 -35.20
CA ASN A 336 16.91 0.24 -34.50
C ASN A 336 16.21 1.26 -35.41
N SER A 337 16.59 1.34 -36.69
CA SER A 337 16.01 2.30 -37.63
C SER A 337 14.62 1.88 -38.13
N VAL A 338 14.25 0.61 -38.00
CA VAL A 338 12.98 0.05 -38.49
C VAL A 338 12.06 -0.32 -37.32
N GLY A 339 11.05 0.51 -37.07
CA GLY A 339 10.15 0.41 -35.91
C GLY A 339 8.75 -0.15 -36.21
N ASP A 340 8.55 -0.76 -37.37
CA ASP A 340 7.23 -1.21 -37.87
C ASP A 340 6.50 -2.20 -36.93
N LYS A 341 7.26 -3.02 -36.22
CA LYS A 341 6.73 -4.01 -35.27
C LYS A 341 6.49 -3.47 -33.86
N VAL A 342 6.90 -2.25 -33.54
CA VAL A 342 6.75 -1.68 -32.19
C VAL A 342 5.28 -1.52 -31.87
N GLU A 343 4.84 -2.07 -30.74
CA GLU A 343 3.48 -1.95 -30.18
C GLU A 343 3.42 -0.83 -29.12
N MET A 344 4.51 -0.65 -28.37
CA MET A 344 4.61 0.40 -27.36
C MET A 344 6.02 0.99 -27.30
N ILE A 345 6.13 2.31 -27.36
CA ILE A 345 7.38 3.02 -27.09
C ILE A 345 7.29 3.68 -25.71
N ILE A 346 8.26 3.41 -24.85
CA ILE A 346 8.37 3.98 -23.50
C ILE A 346 9.39 5.10 -23.59
N CYS A 347 8.96 6.31 -23.28
CA CYS A 347 9.78 7.50 -23.41
C CYS A 347 9.67 8.39 -22.19
N ASP A 348 10.66 9.26 -22.05
CA ASP A 348 10.57 10.37 -21.12
C ASP A 348 10.00 11.64 -21.76
N VAL A 349 9.72 12.63 -20.91
CA VAL A 349 9.22 13.94 -21.35
C VAL A 349 10.15 14.58 -22.37
N LYS A 350 11.48 14.49 -22.21
CA LYS A 350 12.44 15.10 -23.15
C LYS A 350 12.40 14.46 -24.54
N SER A 351 12.15 13.16 -24.60
CA SER A 351 12.23 12.35 -25.81
C SER A 351 10.88 12.19 -26.51
N TYR A 352 9.79 12.75 -25.96
CA TYR A 352 8.42 12.56 -26.46
C TYR A 352 8.27 12.88 -27.95
N LEU A 353 8.71 14.06 -28.41
CA LEU A 353 8.56 14.46 -29.81
C LEU A 353 9.34 13.54 -30.76
N ILE A 354 10.48 13.01 -30.33
CA ILE A 354 11.28 12.06 -31.10
C ILE A 354 10.55 10.72 -31.20
N ALA A 355 10.04 10.22 -30.06
CA ALA A 355 9.24 8.99 -30.01
C ALA A 355 7.97 9.10 -30.87
N MET A 356 7.28 10.24 -30.79
CA MET A 356 6.09 10.53 -31.60
C MET A 356 6.39 10.50 -33.10
N ARG A 357 7.42 11.23 -33.55
CA ARG A 357 7.82 11.27 -34.95
C ARG A 357 8.26 9.89 -35.46
N TYR A 358 8.96 9.12 -34.62
CA TYR A 358 9.36 7.76 -34.94
C TYR A 358 8.13 6.85 -35.13
N MET A 359 7.16 6.89 -34.22
CA MET A 359 5.94 6.08 -34.33
C MET A 359 5.10 6.45 -35.56
N LEU A 360 4.98 7.75 -35.87
CA LEU A 360 4.28 8.26 -37.06
C LEU A 360 4.97 7.89 -38.38
N ALA A 361 6.27 7.61 -38.38
CA ALA A 361 6.98 7.19 -39.59
C ALA A 361 6.56 5.79 -40.07
N PHE A 362 5.98 4.97 -39.17
CA PHE A 362 5.61 3.57 -39.47
C PHE A 362 4.11 3.27 -39.27
N ASN A 363 3.34 4.20 -38.71
CA ASN A 363 1.94 3.98 -38.36
C ASN A 363 1.10 5.23 -38.65
N GLU A 364 -0.16 5.00 -39.02
CA GLU A 364 -1.16 6.06 -39.14
C GLU A 364 -1.49 6.68 -37.78
N GLU A 365 -1.67 7.99 -37.73
CA GLU A 365 -1.98 8.74 -36.51
C GLU A 365 -3.18 8.15 -35.74
N PRO A 366 -4.32 7.80 -36.38
CA PRO A 366 -5.47 7.30 -35.63
C PRO A 366 -5.23 5.96 -34.92
N ALA A 367 -4.19 5.22 -35.30
CA ALA A 367 -3.80 3.98 -34.65
C ALA A 367 -2.91 4.19 -33.41
N ILE A 368 -2.49 5.42 -33.11
CA ILE A 368 -1.58 5.76 -32.01
C ILE A 368 -2.35 6.39 -30.86
N ILE A 369 -2.00 6.04 -29.63
CA ILE A 369 -2.45 6.70 -28.39
C ILE A 369 -1.22 7.15 -27.61
N THR A 370 -1.22 8.41 -27.17
CA THR A 370 -0.27 8.89 -26.16
C THR A 370 -0.86 8.68 -24.77
N TYR A 371 -0.16 7.95 -23.92
CA TYR A 371 -0.48 7.76 -22.51
C TYR A 371 0.59 8.48 -21.69
N TRP A 372 0.25 9.63 -21.11
CA TRP A 372 1.14 10.39 -20.24
C TRP A 372 0.85 10.07 -18.78
N ASP A 373 1.79 9.39 -18.13
CA ASP A 373 1.70 9.04 -16.71
C ASP A 373 2.33 10.14 -15.85
N GLU A 374 1.58 10.59 -14.85
CA GLU A 374 1.91 11.65 -13.89
C GLU A 374 2.32 12.99 -14.55
N PRO A 375 1.48 13.58 -15.43
CA PRO A 375 1.77 14.84 -16.10
C PRO A 375 1.91 16.04 -15.14
N THR A 376 1.38 15.95 -13.91
CA THR A 376 1.45 17.04 -12.93
C THR A 376 2.78 17.12 -12.16
N ILE A 377 3.68 16.14 -12.34
CA ILE A 377 4.99 16.19 -11.68
C ILE A 377 5.74 17.43 -12.15
N THR A 378 6.34 18.15 -11.19
CA THR A 378 7.03 19.45 -11.35
C THR A 378 6.13 20.67 -11.54
N MET A 379 4.81 20.50 -11.58
CA MET A 379 3.86 21.62 -11.65
C MET A 379 3.57 22.26 -10.30
N ASP A 380 4.08 21.67 -9.22
CA ASP A 380 4.10 22.24 -7.88
C ASP A 380 5.15 23.35 -7.71
N TYR A 381 6.12 23.44 -8.63
CA TYR A 381 7.14 24.50 -8.63
C TYR A 381 6.73 25.70 -9.48
N ASP A 382 7.17 26.89 -9.10
CA ASP A 382 7.01 28.09 -9.92
C ASP A 382 7.82 28.01 -11.22
N THR A 383 9.03 27.44 -11.19
CA THR A 383 9.91 27.29 -12.35
C THR A 383 10.63 25.93 -12.29
N HIS A 384 10.70 25.23 -13.42
CA HIS A 384 11.44 23.97 -13.54
C HIS A 384 11.96 23.75 -14.97
N ASP A 385 13.11 23.10 -15.14
CA ASP A 385 13.75 22.83 -16.45
C ASP A 385 12.86 22.05 -17.44
N LEU A 386 11.86 21.33 -16.93
CA LEU A 386 10.92 20.57 -17.75
C LEU A 386 9.76 21.42 -18.28
N HIS A 387 9.49 22.60 -17.71
CA HIS A 387 8.32 23.42 -18.08
C HIS A 387 8.36 23.81 -19.56
N GLU A 388 9.50 24.30 -20.04
CA GLU A 388 9.67 24.66 -21.47
C GLU A 388 9.52 23.44 -22.39
N ILE A 389 10.03 22.29 -21.96
CA ILE A 389 9.97 21.04 -22.72
C ILE A 389 8.53 20.52 -22.79
N ILE A 390 7.80 20.57 -21.68
CA ILE A 390 6.39 20.20 -21.58
C ILE A 390 5.55 21.06 -22.52
N HIS A 391 5.75 22.38 -22.48
CA HIS A 391 5.03 23.31 -23.35
C HIS A 391 5.33 23.04 -24.83
N LYS A 392 6.61 22.88 -25.18
CA LYS A 392 7.02 22.50 -26.54
C LYS A 392 6.39 21.18 -27.00
N ASN A 393 6.37 20.16 -26.13
CA ASN A 393 5.76 18.87 -26.43
C ASN A 393 4.27 19.00 -26.72
N TRP A 394 3.56 19.83 -25.96
CA TRP A 394 2.13 20.07 -26.14
C TRP A 394 1.85 20.80 -27.48
N VAL A 395 2.53 21.91 -27.73
CA VAL A 395 2.40 22.72 -28.95
C VAL A 395 2.77 21.92 -30.20
N GLU A 396 3.82 21.10 -30.16
CA GLU A 396 4.25 20.29 -31.32
C GLU A 396 3.57 18.91 -31.43
N ASN A 397 2.72 18.52 -30.45
CA ASN A 397 2.03 17.23 -30.47
C ASN A 397 1.19 17.05 -31.75
N LYS A 398 1.20 15.84 -32.34
CA LYS A 398 0.39 15.47 -33.50
C LYS A 398 -0.58 14.32 -33.23
N ILE A 399 -0.57 13.75 -32.03
CA ILE A 399 -1.40 12.61 -31.65
C ILE A 399 -2.70 13.13 -31.03
N SER A 400 -3.81 12.79 -31.69
CA SER A 400 -5.17 13.22 -31.37
C SER A 400 -5.82 12.42 -30.24
N LYS A 401 -5.22 11.31 -29.82
CA LYS A 401 -5.65 10.48 -28.68
C LYS A 401 -4.66 10.61 -27.52
N MET A 402 -5.02 11.41 -26.54
CA MET A 402 -4.20 11.73 -25.38
C MET A 402 -4.87 11.25 -24.09
N VAL A 403 -4.16 10.48 -23.28
CA VAL A 403 -4.57 10.09 -21.93
C VAL A 403 -3.64 10.76 -20.92
N LEU A 404 -4.19 11.66 -20.10
CA LEU A 404 -3.47 12.29 -18.98
C LEU A 404 -3.81 11.52 -17.70
N SER A 405 -2.86 10.77 -17.15
CA SER A 405 -3.06 9.85 -16.03
C SER A 405 -2.40 10.36 -14.76
N CYS A 406 -3.15 10.84 -13.77
CA CYS A 406 -2.64 11.25 -12.46
C CYS A 406 -3.69 11.04 -11.36
N ALA A 407 -3.27 10.82 -10.11
CA ALA A 407 -4.20 10.74 -8.98
C ALA A 407 -4.76 12.10 -8.54
N THR A 408 -4.06 13.20 -8.85
CA THR A 408 -4.42 14.57 -8.46
C THR A 408 -4.61 15.50 -9.67
N LEU A 409 -5.01 14.93 -10.81
CA LEU A 409 -5.28 15.72 -12.00
C LEU A 409 -6.37 16.78 -11.70
N PRO A 410 -6.16 18.05 -12.07
CA PRO A 410 -7.17 19.09 -11.94
C PRO A 410 -8.50 18.74 -12.62
N LYS A 411 -9.58 19.32 -12.12
CA LYS A 411 -10.92 19.16 -12.71
C LYS A 411 -11.04 19.93 -14.03
N GLU A 412 -12.02 19.57 -14.86
CA GLU A 412 -12.24 20.18 -16.16
C GLU A 412 -12.41 21.71 -16.11
N ASP A 413 -13.11 22.22 -15.10
CA ASP A 413 -13.33 23.64 -14.87
C ASP A 413 -12.05 24.39 -14.46
N GLU A 414 -11.10 23.70 -13.82
CA GLU A 414 -9.82 24.28 -13.41
C GLU A 414 -8.79 24.36 -14.56
N ILE A 415 -8.96 23.57 -15.63
CA ILE A 415 -8.05 23.51 -16.80
C ILE A 415 -8.79 23.73 -18.11
N ALA A 416 -9.81 24.59 -18.08
CA ALA A 416 -10.62 24.91 -19.26
C ALA A 416 -9.78 25.40 -20.45
N GLU A 417 -8.74 26.20 -20.18
CA GLU A 417 -7.81 26.71 -21.21
C GLU A 417 -7.12 25.56 -21.96
N THR A 418 -6.56 24.59 -21.21
CA THR A 418 -5.93 23.39 -21.79
C THR A 418 -6.89 22.57 -22.65
N ILE A 419 -8.14 22.42 -22.19
CA ILE A 419 -9.17 21.67 -22.92
C ILE A 419 -9.56 22.40 -24.22
N MET A 420 -9.69 23.72 -24.17
CA MET A 420 -10.03 24.55 -25.33
C MET A 420 -8.90 24.54 -26.37
N ASP A 421 -7.66 24.64 -25.93
CA ASP A 421 -6.48 24.52 -26.78
C ASP A 421 -6.45 23.18 -27.53
N PHE A 422 -6.65 22.07 -26.80
CA PHE A 422 -6.69 20.73 -27.41
C PHE A 422 -7.81 20.61 -28.47
N ARG A 423 -9.00 21.17 -28.19
CA ARG A 423 -10.13 21.18 -29.14
C ARG A 423 -9.88 22.05 -30.36
N SER A 424 -9.19 23.17 -30.19
CA SER A 424 -8.78 24.05 -31.29
C SER A 424 -7.82 23.31 -32.24
N LYS A 425 -6.90 22.54 -31.67
CA LYS A 425 -5.90 21.77 -32.41
C LYS A 425 -6.45 20.52 -33.08
N PHE A 426 -7.38 19.82 -32.43
CA PHE A 426 -7.99 18.59 -32.94
C PHE A 426 -9.51 18.77 -33.08
N GLU A 427 -9.94 19.06 -34.31
CA GLU A 427 -11.35 19.29 -34.62
C GLU A 427 -12.21 18.08 -34.24
N GLY A 428 -13.34 18.34 -33.56
CA GLY A 428 -14.25 17.30 -33.10
C GLY A 428 -13.75 16.48 -31.92
N ALA A 429 -12.73 16.95 -31.18
CA ALA A 429 -12.21 16.24 -30.02
C ALA A 429 -13.23 16.05 -28.89
N GLU A 430 -13.39 14.80 -28.47
CA GLU A 430 -14.19 14.41 -27.32
C GLU A 430 -13.35 14.50 -26.04
N ILE A 431 -13.94 15.07 -24.99
CA ILE A 431 -13.32 15.16 -23.67
C ILE A 431 -14.00 14.16 -22.75
N HIS A 432 -13.21 13.29 -22.12
CA HIS A 432 -13.72 12.25 -21.24
C HIS A 432 -12.99 12.32 -19.90
N THR A 433 -13.73 12.46 -18.81
CA THR A 433 -13.19 12.38 -17.45
C THR A 433 -13.51 11.02 -16.83
N ILE A 434 -12.45 10.30 -16.47
CA ILE A 434 -12.53 9.02 -15.75
C ILE A 434 -12.13 9.31 -14.31
N GLN A 435 -13.07 9.20 -13.39
CA GLN A 435 -12.83 9.32 -11.96
C GLN A 435 -13.19 8.03 -11.26
N SER A 436 -12.27 7.52 -10.44
CA SER A 436 -12.51 6.40 -9.56
C SER A 436 -12.03 6.72 -8.15
N TYR A 437 -12.79 6.23 -7.20
CA TYR A 437 -12.42 6.09 -5.81
C TYR A 437 -12.52 4.61 -5.44
N ASP A 438 -11.59 4.11 -4.63
CA ASP A 438 -11.57 2.73 -4.16
C ASP A 438 -11.08 2.75 -2.71
N CYS A 439 -11.98 2.55 -1.75
CA CYS A 439 -11.66 2.51 -0.32
C CYS A 439 -11.75 1.09 0.22
N ARG A 440 -10.99 0.14 -0.36
CA ARG A 440 -10.88 -1.23 0.19
C ARG A 440 -10.20 -1.30 1.56
N LYS A 441 -9.52 -0.22 1.97
CA LYS A 441 -8.74 -0.17 3.22
C LYS A 441 -8.76 1.24 3.81
N THR A 442 -8.53 1.33 5.11
CA THR A 442 -8.33 2.59 5.82
C THR A 442 -6.86 2.93 5.92
N ILE A 443 -6.52 4.21 5.77
CA ILE A 443 -5.23 4.75 6.19
C ILE A 443 -5.52 5.83 7.22
N SER A 444 -5.21 5.57 8.49
CA SER A 444 -5.59 6.46 9.59
C SER A 444 -4.74 7.73 9.57
N LEU A 445 -5.35 8.92 9.50
CA LEU A 445 -4.62 10.17 9.70
C LEU A 445 -4.57 10.53 11.18
N THR A 446 -3.40 10.86 11.70
CA THR A 446 -3.24 11.33 13.08
C THR A 446 -2.60 12.71 13.16
N ASN A 447 -3.07 13.52 14.10
CA ASN A 447 -2.48 14.82 14.41
C ASN A 447 -1.16 14.70 15.18
N LYS A 448 -0.53 15.85 15.49
CA LYS A 448 0.75 15.89 16.22
C LYS A 448 0.69 15.30 17.63
N SER A 449 -0.52 15.17 18.18
CA SER A 449 -0.81 14.61 19.49
C SER A 449 -1.19 13.12 19.45
N GLY A 450 -1.18 12.48 18.28
CA GLY A 450 -1.43 11.04 18.12
C GLY A 450 -2.91 10.64 18.07
N TYR A 451 -3.83 11.60 17.94
CA TYR A 451 -5.26 11.36 17.82
C TYR A 451 -5.68 11.26 16.35
N CYS A 452 -6.64 10.39 16.04
CA CYS A 452 -7.22 10.30 14.71
C CYS A 452 -7.88 11.61 14.28
N VAL A 453 -7.92 11.85 12.97
CA VAL A 453 -8.43 13.10 12.39
C VAL A 453 -9.48 12.79 11.34
N LEU A 454 -10.65 13.40 11.50
CA LEU A 454 -11.81 13.35 10.62
C LEU A 454 -12.53 14.70 10.65
N PRO A 455 -13.38 15.04 9.67
CA PRO A 455 -14.14 16.30 9.68
C PRO A 455 -14.84 16.61 11.01
N HIS A 456 -15.54 15.63 11.60
CA HIS A 456 -16.23 15.81 12.89
C HIS A 456 -15.30 16.01 14.10
N LEU A 457 -14.00 15.78 13.93
CA LEU A 457 -12.96 15.99 14.94
C LEU A 457 -12.12 17.24 14.62
N LEU A 458 -12.34 17.92 13.50
CA LEU A 458 -11.55 19.09 13.11
C LEU A 458 -12.33 20.39 13.28
N PHE A 459 -13.60 20.39 12.88
CA PHE A 459 -14.37 21.62 12.72
C PHE A 459 -15.39 21.76 13.84
N SER A 460 -15.13 22.69 14.78
CA SER A 460 -16.09 22.99 15.84
C SER A 460 -17.29 23.81 15.36
N LYS A 461 -17.14 24.57 14.28
CA LYS A 461 -18.22 25.32 13.64
C LYS A 461 -18.89 24.49 12.57
N TYR A 462 -20.22 24.52 12.52
CA TYR A 462 -21.01 23.76 11.56
C TYR A 462 -20.76 24.21 10.12
N ASP A 463 -20.67 25.51 9.84
CA ASP A 463 -20.36 26.02 8.50
C ASP A 463 -19.03 25.48 7.94
N ASP A 464 -18.00 25.39 8.79
CA ASP A 464 -16.69 24.87 8.41
C ASP A 464 -16.76 23.36 8.15
N LEU A 465 -17.55 22.63 8.95
CA LEU A 465 -17.82 21.22 8.75
C LEU A 465 -18.50 20.99 7.40
N ILE A 466 -19.57 21.72 7.08
CA ILE A 466 -20.31 21.55 5.81
C ILE A 466 -19.43 21.85 4.62
N ARG A 467 -18.60 22.91 4.67
CA ARG A 467 -17.59 23.20 3.63
C ARG A 467 -16.63 22.03 3.44
N SER A 468 -16.20 21.40 4.53
CA SER A 468 -15.34 20.21 4.48
C SER A 468 -16.05 18.99 3.90
N VAL A 469 -17.31 18.75 4.29
CA VAL A 469 -18.12 17.64 3.78
C VAL A 469 -18.31 17.78 2.27
N MET A 470 -18.70 18.96 1.77
CA MET A 470 -18.85 19.22 0.34
C MET A 470 -17.54 18.98 -0.42
N HIS A 471 -16.42 19.46 0.13
CA HIS A 471 -15.11 19.21 -0.46
C HIS A 471 -14.77 17.71 -0.54
N CYS A 472 -15.13 16.92 0.47
CA CYS A 472 -14.92 15.48 0.50
C CYS A 472 -15.88 14.71 -0.43
N GLU A 473 -17.11 15.19 -0.64
CA GLU A 473 -18.07 14.62 -1.60
C GLU A 473 -17.59 14.80 -3.04
N GLU A 474 -17.00 15.95 -3.35
CA GLU A 474 -16.38 16.22 -4.65
C GLU A 474 -15.07 15.42 -4.85
N ASN A 475 -14.34 15.15 -3.77
CA ASN A 475 -13.04 14.47 -3.78
C ASN A 475 -13.09 13.15 -3.02
N LYS A 476 -13.97 12.23 -3.44
CA LYS A 476 -14.22 10.93 -2.77
C LYS A 476 -12.96 10.07 -2.58
N SER A 477 -11.88 10.33 -3.31
CA SER A 477 -10.58 9.68 -3.09
C SER A 477 -10.02 9.92 -1.68
N LEU A 478 -10.39 11.03 -1.01
CA LEU A 478 -10.01 11.34 0.37
C LEU A 478 -10.60 10.35 1.39
N LEU A 479 -11.74 9.72 1.08
CA LEU A 479 -12.39 8.75 1.97
C LEU A 479 -11.48 7.56 2.33
N ARG A 480 -10.48 7.27 1.49
CA ARG A 480 -9.45 6.26 1.80
C ARG A 480 -8.69 6.56 3.10
N TYR A 481 -8.57 7.83 3.47
CA TYR A 481 -7.85 8.31 4.65
C TYR A 481 -8.73 8.45 5.90
N PHE A 482 -10.00 8.06 5.80
CA PHE A 482 -10.94 8.20 6.91
C PHE A 482 -10.91 6.92 7.74
N ASP A 483 -10.60 7.07 9.03
CA ASP A 483 -10.59 5.96 9.98
C ASP A 483 -11.99 5.37 10.14
N LEU A 484 -12.18 4.11 9.72
CA LEU A 484 -13.48 3.45 9.78
C LEU A 484 -13.97 3.26 11.22
N GLY A 485 -13.06 3.01 12.18
CA GLY A 485 -13.42 2.86 13.59
C GLY A 485 -13.98 4.16 14.17
N GLU A 486 -13.33 5.28 13.91
CA GLU A 486 -13.80 6.60 14.33
C GLU A 486 -15.09 7.03 13.62
N ILE A 487 -15.26 6.68 12.34
CA ILE A 487 -16.54 6.86 11.63
C ILE A 487 -17.67 6.11 12.34
N ILE A 488 -17.45 4.85 12.68
CA ILE A 488 -18.47 4.04 13.37
C ILE A 488 -18.75 4.57 14.77
N ARG A 489 -17.73 5.09 15.48
CA ARG A 489 -17.92 5.75 16.78
C ARG A 489 -18.89 6.93 16.66
N PHE A 490 -18.72 7.76 15.64
CA PHE A 490 -19.59 8.89 15.35
C PHE A 490 -21.01 8.46 14.95
N ILE A 491 -21.13 7.56 13.96
CA ILE A 491 -22.44 7.05 13.49
C ILE A 491 -23.23 6.45 14.65
N ARG A 492 -22.58 5.65 15.49
CA ARG A 492 -23.21 5.00 16.65
C ARG A 492 -23.73 6.04 17.63
N TYR A 493 -22.94 7.04 17.96
CA TYR A 493 -23.37 8.10 18.87
C TYR A 493 -24.60 8.84 18.34
N LEU A 494 -24.62 9.20 17.05
CA LEU A 494 -25.78 9.90 16.48
C LEU A 494 -27.05 9.05 16.50
N ASN A 495 -26.96 7.77 16.14
CA ASN A 495 -28.12 6.87 16.08
C ASN A 495 -28.62 6.48 17.48
N GLU A 496 -27.71 6.24 18.45
CA GLU A 496 -28.10 5.89 19.83
C GLU A 496 -28.71 7.06 20.61
N ASN A 497 -28.44 8.30 20.20
CA ASN A 497 -29.02 9.50 20.80
C ASN A 497 -30.14 10.12 19.95
N GLU A 498 -30.60 9.42 18.91
CA GLU A 498 -31.70 9.88 18.03
C GLU A 498 -31.43 11.29 17.43
N LEU A 499 -30.17 11.57 17.07
CA LEU A 499 -29.71 12.86 16.54
C LEU A 499 -29.70 12.91 15.00
N VAL A 500 -30.42 11.99 14.37
CA VAL A 500 -30.51 11.83 12.91
C VAL A 500 -31.99 11.72 12.55
N ASP A 501 -32.42 12.43 11.50
CA ASP A 501 -33.80 12.33 11.03
C ASP A 501 -34.11 10.91 10.51
N ASP A 502 -35.38 10.50 10.59
CA ASP A 502 -35.85 9.15 10.26
C ASP A 502 -35.40 8.67 8.85
N GLU A 503 -35.35 9.58 7.89
CA GLU A 503 -34.92 9.33 6.49
C GLU A 503 -33.45 8.94 6.38
N TYR A 504 -32.61 9.39 7.32
CA TYR A 504 -31.17 9.14 7.35
C TYR A 504 -30.75 8.14 8.43
N THR A 505 -31.70 7.43 9.05
CA THR A 505 -31.37 6.30 9.93
C THR A 505 -30.65 5.18 9.16
N ILE A 506 -29.91 4.34 9.88
CA ILE A 506 -29.16 3.21 9.28
C ILE A 506 -30.10 2.29 8.49
N GLU A 507 -31.27 2.00 9.06
CA GLU A 507 -32.30 1.14 8.49
C GLU A 507 -32.89 1.73 7.21
N SER A 508 -33.16 3.04 7.18
CA SER A 508 -33.67 3.73 5.99
C SER A 508 -32.63 3.80 4.87
N TYR A 509 -31.37 4.11 5.19
CA TYR A 509 -30.31 4.32 4.19
C TYR A 509 -29.84 3.02 3.54
N PHE A 510 -29.55 1.98 4.32
CA PHE A 510 -29.06 0.70 3.79
C PHE A 510 -30.18 -0.28 3.43
N GLY A 511 -31.40 -0.03 3.92
CA GLY A 511 -32.53 -0.94 3.75
C GLY A 511 -32.30 -2.29 4.44
N THR A 512 -32.98 -3.31 3.93
CA THR A 512 -32.91 -4.69 4.44
C THR A 512 -31.80 -5.53 3.80
N ASP A 513 -31.14 -5.02 2.75
CA ASP A 513 -30.11 -5.76 2.03
C ASP A 513 -28.70 -5.44 2.56
N VAL A 514 -28.28 -6.26 3.53
CA VAL A 514 -26.92 -6.26 4.12
C VAL A 514 -25.82 -6.43 3.07
N SER A 515 -26.12 -6.96 1.88
CA SER A 515 -25.12 -7.13 0.83
C SER A 515 -24.59 -5.79 0.30
N ASN A 516 -25.33 -4.70 0.44
CA ASN A 516 -24.94 -3.35 0.00
C ASN A 516 -24.03 -2.62 1.01
N ILE A 517 -23.88 -3.18 2.22
CA ILE A 517 -22.94 -2.66 3.21
C ILE A 517 -21.52 -3.00 2.72
N SER A 518 -20.72 -1.97 2.53
CA SER A 518 -19.32 -2.02 2.11
C SER A 518 -18.56 -0.87 2.78
N MET A 519 -17.23 -0.88 2.74
CA MET A 519 -16.46 0.22 3.32
C MET A 519 -16.80 1.56 2.64
N ASP A 520 -16.99 1.56 1.31
CA ASP A 520 -17.37 2.75 0.57
C ASP A 520 -18.75 3.26 0.96
N SER A 521 -19.76 2.38 1.08
CA SER A 521 -21.12 2.80 1.40
C SER A 521 -21.27 3.31 2.84
N VAL A 522 -20.54 2.72 3.80
CA VAL A 522 -20.45 3.23 5.18
C VAL A 522 -19.77 4.59 5.24
N LYS A 523 -18.70 4.81 4.47
CA LYS A 523 -18.00 6.11 4.39
C LYS A 523 -18.84 7.19 3.70
N CYS A 524 -19.64 6.83 2.70
CA CYS A 524 -20.60 7.75 2.09
C CYS A 524 -21.73 8.11 3.06
N TYR A 525 -22.28 7.12 3.77
CA TYR A 525 -23.29 7.34 4.81
C TYR A 525 -22.78 8.27 5.93
N TYR A 526 -21.50 8.15 6.30
CA TYR A 526 -20.87 9.09 7.24
C TYR A 526 -20.90 10.55 6.74
N LEU A 527 -20.60 10.80 5.46
CA LEU A 527 -20.71 12.16 4.91
C LEU A 527 -22.17 12.64 4.89
N GLU A 528 -23.10 11.75 4.53
CA GLU A 528 -24.53 12.06 4.48
C GLU A 528 -25.07 12.43 5.86
N THR A 529 -24.71 11.67 6.89
CA THR A 529 -25.11 11.97 8.28
C THR A 529 -24.56 13.30 8.75
N LEU A 530 -23.27 13.61 8.49
CA LEU A 530 -22.69 14.92 8.84
C LEU A 530 -23.43 16.11 8.23
N LYS A 531 -23.90 15.96 6.99
CA LYS A 531 -24.61 17.00 6.25
C LYS A 531 -25.99 17.29 6.81
N HIS A 532 -26.61 16.32 7.48
CA HIS A 532 -27.99 16.41 7.99
C HIS A 532 -28.06 16.46 9.52
N VAL A 533 -26.92 16.55 10.23
CA VAL A 533 -26.93 16.87 11.66
C VAL A 533 -27.50 18.29 11.85
N ASN A 534 -28.41 18.44 12.82
CA ASN A 534 -28.92 19.75 13.23
C ASN A 534 -27.81 20.62 13.84
N ASP A 535 -27.61 21.82 13.28
CA ASP A 535 -26.62 22.82 13.72
C ASP A 535 -26.72 23.13 15.23
N GLU A 536 -27.94 23.22 15.77
CA GLU A 536 -28.16 23.49 17.19
C GLU A 536 -27.49 22.46 18.11
N ASN A 537 -27.41 21.21 17.65
CA ASN A 537 -26.82 20.10 18.40
C ASN A 537 -25.31 19.94 18.13
N TRP A 538 -24.77 20.58 17.09
CA TRP A 538 -23.42 20.32 16.61
C TRP A 538 -22.35 20.58 17.67
N THR A 539 -22.47 21.67 18.42
CA THR A 539 -21.48 22.04 19.45
C THR A 539 -21.36 20.95 20.51
N ALA A 540 -22.50 20.42 20.98
CA ALA A 540 -22.51 19.35 21.98
C ALA A 540 -21.94 18.03 21.42
N ILE A 541 -22.27 17.70 20.17
CA ILE A 541 -21.75 16.52 19.47
C ILE A 541 -20.23 16.61 19.35
N TYR A 542 -19.71 17.74 18.87
CA TYR A 542 -18.28 17.98 18.68
C TYR A 542 -17.51 17.87 20.00
N GLU A 543 -18.00 18.51 21.07
CA GLU A 543 -17.38 18.45 22.39
C GLU A 543 -17.36 17.01 22.94
N ASN A 544 -18.45 16.26 22.79
CA ASN A 544 -18.51 14.86 23.19
C ASN A 544 -17.49 13.99 22.41
N MET A 545 -17.45 14.15 21.09
CA MET A 545 -16.53 13.41 20.22
C MET A 545 -15.07 13.66 20.56
N LYS A 546 -14.73 14.91 20.90
CA LYS A 546 -13.40 15.32 21.37
C LYS A 546 -13.07 14.76 22.75
N TYR A 547 -14.00 14.87 23.70
CA TYR A 547 -13.78 14.42 25.07
C TYR A 547 -13.59 12.90 25.17
N THR A 548 -14.34 12.14 24.40
CA THR A 548 -14.28 10.67 24.38
C THR A 548 -13.20 10.11 23.45
N GLN A 549 -12.43 10.99 22.78
CA GLN A 549 -11.40 10.57 21.84
C GLN A 549 -10.21 9.93 22.57
N THR A 550 -9.70 8.83 22.02
CA THR A 550 -8.46 8.20 22.51
C THR A 550 -7.33 8.34 21.49
N PRO A 551 -6.06 8.40 21.93
CA PRO A 551 -4.93 8.28 21.02
C PRO A 551 -5.00 6.97 20.23
N LYS A 552 -4.62 7.02 18.94
CA LYS A 552 -4.62 5.81 18.09
C LYS A 552 -3.55 4.82 18.55
N PHE A 553 -2.38 5.35 18.92
CA PHE A 553 -1.22 4.59 19.36
C PHE A 553 -0.89 4.97 20.80
N GLY A 554 -0.82 3.96 21.68
CA GLY A 554 -0.55 4.13 23.12
C GLY A 554 -1.83 4.31 23.96
N LYS A 555 -1.83 3.73 25.17
CA LYS A 555 -2.87 4.03 26.18
C LYS A 555 -2.57 5.41 26.79
N PRO A 556 -3.59 6.19 27.20
CA PRO A 556 -3.35 7.35 28.05
C PRO A 556 -2.73 6.86 29.36
N GLY A 557 -1.41 6.96 29.47
CA GLY A 557 -0.69 6.56 30.68
C GLY A 557 -1.08 7.47 31.83
N LEU A 558 -1.59 6.90 32.92
CA LEU A 558 -1.49 7.51 34.25
C LEU A 558 0.01 7.62 34.56
N HIS A 559 0.61 8.76 34.24
CA HIS A 559 1.93 9.08 34.76
C HIS A 559 1.81 9.20 36.28
N LYS A 560 2.45 8.27 37.01
CA LYS A 560 2.66 8.45 38.45
C LYS A 560 3.37 9.79 38.64
N SER A 561 2.67 10.75 39.24
CA SER A 561 3.26 11.94 39.84
C SER A 561 4.43 11.48 40.71
N LYS A 562 5.61 12.09 40.48
CA LYS A 562 6.87 11.80 41.18
C LYS A 562 6.62 11.43 42.64
N SER A 563 6.72 10.14 42.94
CA SER A 563 6.77 9.68 44.32
C SER A 563 8.22 9.79 44.78
N VAL A 564 8.38 10.44 45.93
CA VAL A 564 9.58 10.60 46.75
C VAL A 564 10.52 9.40 46.62
N GLU A 565 11.78 9.67 46.26
CA GLU A 565 12.87 8.69 46.22
C GLU A 565 13.05 8.05 47.59
N THR A 566 12.75 6.75 47.69
CA THR A 566 13.21 5.90 48.79
C THR A 566 14.62 5.43 48.44
N ALA A 567 15.62 6.02 49.11
CA ALA A 567 17.02 5.65 48.97
C ALA A 567 17.27 4.18 49.40
N ILE A 568 18.02 3.44 48.58
CA ILE A 568 18.66 2.16 48.95
C ILE A 568 20.11 2.49 49.39
N PRO A 569 20.64 1.86 50.46
CA PRO A 569 21.85 2.31 51.13
C PRO A 569 23.13 1.75 50.49
N GLY A 570 24.08 2.64 50.23
CA GLY A 570 25.47 2.25 49.97
C GLY A 570 26.24 3.28 49.15
N HIS A 571 27.26 3.87 49.77
CA HIS A 571 28.28 4.80 49.24
C HIS A 571 28.01 6.30 49.49
N ALA A 572 28.43 6.75 50.69
CA ALA A 572 28.86 8.13 50.96
C ALA A 572 30.26 8.34 50.34
N PRO A 573 30.67 9.57 49.91
CA PRO A 573 30.84 10.75 50.78
C PRO A 573 30.38 12.07 50.08
N ALA A 574 30.33 13.29 50.61
CA ALA A 574 30.68 13.95 51.86
C ALA A 574 29.76 15.19 52.06
N LEU A 575 29.62 15.60 53.31
CA LEU A 575 28.82 16.71 53.84
C LEU A 575 29.11 18.10 53.24
N LYS A 576 28.04 18.86 52.93
CA LYS A 576 27.92 20.31 53.20
C LYS A 576 26.44 20.69 53.47
N LEU A 577 26.23 21.33 54.63
CA LEU A 577 25.07 22.13 55.07
C LEU A 577 25.66 23.44 55.63
N PRO A 578 24.91 24.52 55.90
CA PRO A 578 23.53 24.89 55.50
C PRO A 578 23.41 26.38 55.04
N ASP A 579 22.21 26.77 54.58
CA ASP A 579 21.53 28.08 54.80
C ASP A 579 20.24 28.04 53.94
N GLY A 580 19.03 28.39 54.35
CA GLY A 580 18.44 28.99 55.54
C GLY A 580 17.04 29.48 55.14
N GLY A 581 16.02 29.32 55.98
CA GLY A 581 14.75 30.07 55.88
C GLY A 581 13.51 29.34 55.34
N GLY A 582 12.91 28.45 56.15
CA GLY A 582 11.52 27.99 55.95
C GLY A 582 10.58 28.66 56.97
N ALA A 583 9.50 29.28 56.49
CA ALA A 583 8.44 29.83 57.34
C ALA A 583 7.41 28.76 57.71
N LEU A 584 7.18 28.59 59.01
CA LEU A 584 6.14 27.75 59.62
C LEU A 584 4.77 28.44 59.54
N MET A 585 3.73 27.75 59.06
CA MET A 585 2.33 28.06 59.40
C MET A 585 1.50 26.81 59.68
N ARG A 586 0.52 27.02 60.58
CA ARG A 586 -0.15 26.11 61.51
C ARG A 586 -1.11 25.09 60.89
N THR A 587 -1.20 23.93 61.54
CA THR A 587 -2.28 22.94 61.51
C THR A 587 -3.47 23.38 62.38
N THR A 588 -4.70 23.41 61.83
CA THR A 588 -5.93 23.36 62.64
C THR A 588 -7.11 22.70 61.90
N SER A 589 -7.75 21.80 62.65
CA SER A 589 -8.94 20.94 62.59
C SER A 589 -10.12 21.08 61.59
N LEU A 590 -10.70 19.87 61.41
CA LEU A 590 -11.98 19.41 60.86
C LEU A 590 -13.23 20.29 61.14
N THR A 591 -14.01 20.54 60.09
CA THR A 591 -15.48 20.72 60.15
C THR A 591 -16.11 20.23 58.85
N TYR A 592 -17.23 19.50 58.98
CA TYR A 592 -17.94 18.80 57.91
C TYR A 592 -19.00 19.75 57.29
N THR A 593 -18.95 19.97 55.97
CA THR A 593 -20.04 20.61 55.20
C THR A 593 -20.35 19.79 53.94
N PRO A 594 -21.63 19.70 53.52
CA PRO A 594 -22.09 18.79 52.47
C PRO A 594 -21.54 19.14 51.07
N PRO A 595 -21.44 18.16 50.14
CA PRO A 595 -20.70 18.32 48.89
C PRO A 595 -21.44 19.25 47.92
N ALA A 596 -20.75 20.28 47.47
CA ALA A 596 -21.13 21.08 46.31
C ALA A 596 -21.05 20.22 45.02
N PRO A 597 -21.85 20.54 43.97
CA PRO A 597 -21.77 19.85 42.68
C PRO A 597 -20.35 19.95 42.10
N PRO A 598 -19.91 18.94 41.32
CA PRO A 598 -18.53 18.86 40.85
C PRO A 598 -18.21 20.06 39.94
N VAL A 599 -17.30 20.90 40.42
CA VAL A 599 -16.64 21.93 39.62
C VAL A 599 -15.91 21.22 38.47
N PRO A 600 -16.04 21.68 37.22
CA PRO A 600 -15.35 21.05 36.09
C PRO A 600 -13.83 21.05 36.33
N PRO A 601 -13.13 19.92 36.07
CA PRO A 601 -11.69 19.89 36.17
C PRO A 601 -11.11 20.87 35.15
N VAL A 602 -10.28 21.80 35.63
CA VAL A 602 -9.47 22.69 34.80
C VAL A 602 -8.75 21.85 33.73
N PRO A 603 -8.77 22.23 32.44
CA PRO A 603 -8.05 21.49 31.40
C PRO A 603 -6.59 21.35 31.81
N GLN A 604 -6.14 20.11 32.02
CA GLN A 604 -4.73 19.86 32.24
C GLN A 604 -3.98 20.34 31.00
N ALA A 605 -3.00 21.22 31.20
CA ALA A 605 -2.15 21.71 30.12
C ALA A 605 -1.55 20.52 29.37
N ILE A 606 -1.77 20.48 28.06
CA ILE A 606 -1.22 19.48 27.14
C ILE A 606 0.31 19.48 27.33
N PRO A 607 0.94 18.34 27.68
CA PRO A 607 2.39 18.28 27.82
C PRO A 607 3.04 18.72 26.50
N VAL A 608 4.00 19.64 26.59
CA VAL A 608 4.86 20.04 25.48
C VAL A 608 5.46 18.77 24.87
N THR A 609 5.17 18.53 23.59
CA THR A 609 5.50 17.29 22.88
C THR A 609 6.98 16.95 22.99
N LYS A 610 7.30 15.86 23.70
CA LYS A 610 8.53 15.09 23.43
C LYS A 610 8.50 14.70 21.95
N GLY A 611 9.65 14.77 21.25
CA GLY A 611 9.74 14.34 19.86
C GLY A 611 9.32 12.87 19.70
N ILE A 612 8.88 12.46 18.51
CA ILE A 612 8.48 11.06 18.25
C ILE A 612 9.75 10.19 18.22
N LEU A 613 9.83 9.24 19.14
CA LEU A 613 10.99 8.42 19.45
C LEU A 613 10.95 7.08 18.71
N LEU A 614 10.98 7.13 17.37
CA LEU A 614 10.85 5.95 16.51
C LEU A 614 12.00 4.94 16.62
N THR A 615 13.15 5.31 17.18
CA THR A 615 14.24 4.34 17.44
C THR A 615 14.14 3.69 18.82
N THR A 616 13.18 4.09 19.66
CA THR A 616 13.02 3.61 21.04
C THR A 616 11.54 3.39 21.39
N GLU A 617 10.94 4.25 22.24
CA GLU A 617 9.63 4.05 22.85
C GLU A 617 8.50 3.92 21.83
N ASP A 618 8.54 4.67 20.73
CA ASP A 618 7.46 4.69 19.72
C ASP A 618 7.67 3.64 18.61
N ALA A 619 8.79 2.91 18.61
CA ALA A 619 9.15 2.02 17.50
C ALA A 619 8.09 0.94 17.24
N HIS A 620 7.51 0.41 18.32
CA HIS A 620 6.53 -0.69 18.32
C HIS A 620 5.24 -0.31 17.58
N THR A 621 4.98 0.99 17.42
CA THR A 621 3.81 1.50 16.70
C THR A 621 3.95 1.40 15.19
N LEU A 622 5.13 1.02 14.67
CA LEU A 622 5.37 0.78 13.25
C LEU A 622 5.29 -0.74 13.00
N THR A 623 4.16 -1.17 12.46
CA THR A 623 3.81 -2.57 12.24
C THR A 623 3.81 -2.92 10.76
N ASP A 624 3.81 -4.23 10.48
CA ASP A 624 3.51 -4.85 9.18
C ASP A 624 4.48 -4.56 8.00
N GLY A 625 5.17 -3.43 7.98
CA GLY A 625 6.03 -3.01 6.87
C GLY A 625 6.82 -1.72 7.13
N PRO A 626 7.58 -1.26 6.12
CA PRO A 626 8.47 -0.11 6.25
C PRO A 626 7.70 1.20 6.41
N THR A 627 8.37 2.18 7.04
CA THR A 627 7.86 3.53 7.27
C THR A 627 8.57 4.56 6.41
N ILE A 628 7.86 5.57 5.91
CA ILE A 628 8.47 6.75 5.30
C ILE A 628 8.35 7.98 6.21
N PHE A 629 9.43 8.75 6.34
CA PHE A 629 9.45 10.04 7.02
C PHE A 629 9.82 11.12 6.00
N LEU A 630 8.86 11.98 5.66
CA LEU A 630 9.07 13.10 4.76
C LEU A 630 9.48 14.34 5.56
N ALA A 631 10.58 14.97 5.18
CA ALA A 631 11.08 16.21 5.77
C ALA A 631 11.89 17.00 4.73
N ASP A 632 11.93 18.33 4.84
CA ASP A 632 12.82 19.14 4.01
C ASP A 632 14.28 18.97 4.47
N ASP A 633 14.52 19.00 5.79
CA ASP A 633 15.84 18.79 6.39
C ASP A 633 16.04 17.31 6.80
N VAL A 634 16.29 16.49 5.78
CA VAL A 634 16.52 15.05 5.91
C VAL A 634 17.70 14.74 6.85
N GLU A 635 18.79 15.52 6.78
CA GLU A 635 19.99 15.30 7.59
C GLU A 635 19.74 15.54 9.09
N LYS A 636 18.96 16.56 9.43
CA LYS A 636 18.58 16.83 10.81
C LYS A 636 17.76 15.70 11.42
N ILE A 637 16.83 15.14 10.66
CA ILE A 637 16.04 13.98 11.10
C ILE A 637 16.94 12.75 11.28
N ALA A 638 17.87 12.52 10.35
CA ALA A 638 18.86 11.46 10.44
C ALA A 638 19.71 11.57 11.72
N LYS A 639 20.29 12.74 11.99
CA LYS A 639 21.06 13.03 13.22
C LYS A 639 20.21 12.85 14.49
N PHE A 640 18.97 13.30 14.47
CA PHE A 640 18.04 13.13 15.58
C PHE A 640 17.83 11.65 15.93
N TYR A 641 17.58 10.78 14.94
CA TYR A 641 17.32 9.36 15.23
C TYR A 641 18.55 8.56 15.66
N ILE A 642 19.76 8.96 15.24
CA ILE A 642 21.01 8.43 15.81
C ILE A 642 21.07 8.77 17.31
N GLN A 643 20.85 10.04 17.68
CA GLN A 643 20.88 10.45 19.08
C GLN A 643 19.80 9.76 19.91
N GLN A 644 18.58 9.63 19.37
CA GLN A 644 17.48 9.00 20.08
C GLN A 644 17.57 7.48 20.17
N SER A 645 18.49 6.83 19.42
CA SER A 645 18.74 5.39 19.56
C SER A 645 19.28 5.00 20.95
N LYS A 646 19.80 5.98 21.70
CA LYS A 646 20.33 5.82 23.07
C LYS A 646 21.35 4.67 23.18
N ILE A 647 22.13 4.42 22.13
CA ILE A 647 23.26 3.50 22.16
C ILE A 647 24.30 4.04 23.16
N PRO A 648 24.76 3.24 24.15
CA PRO A 648 25.77 3.67 25.10
C PRO A 648 27.04 4.17 24.42
N GLU A 649 27.60 5.28 24.89
CA GLU A 649 28.74 5.96 24.26
C GLU A 649 29.94 5.02 24.04
N LYS A 650 30.22 4.12 24.98
CA LYS A 650 31.29 3.11 24.85
C LYS A 650 31.08 2.19 23.65
N ILE A 651 29.84 1.76 23.40
CA ILE A 651 29.49 0.89 22.27
C ILE A 651 29.51 1.71 20.98
N PHE A 652 28.96 2.92 21.01
CA PHE A 652 28.95 3.83 19.87
C PHE A 652 30.38 4.14 19.38
N ASN A 653 31.28 4.49 20.29
CA ASN A 653 32.69 4.76 19.98
C ASN A 653 33.39 3.51 19.42
N GLY A 654 33.13 2.33 20.01
CA GLY A 654 33.66 1.07 19.50
C GLY A 654 33.15 0.69 18.10
N LEU A 655 31.90 1.05 17.76
CA LEU A 655 31.36 0.90 16.40
C LEU A 655 32.03 1.87 15.43
N MET A 656 32.16 3.15 15.81
CA MET A 656 32.80 4.17 14.99
C MET A 656 34.26 3.84 14.69
N GLU A 657 35.03 3.34 15.67
CA GLU A 657 36.41 2.88 15.45
C GLU A 657 36.49 1.73 14.43
N LYS A 658 35.55 0.78 14.49
CA LYS A 658 35.51 -0.33 13.52
C LYS A 658 35.13 0.16 12.11
N ILE A 659 34.17 1.09 12.01
CA ILE A 659 33.83 1.73 10.73
C ILE A 659 35.07 2.43 10.17
N GLU A 660 35.81 3.15 11.00
CA GLU A 660 37.00 3.89 10.54
C GLU A 660 38.11 2.95 10.06
N ARG A 661 38.33 1.81 10.74
CA ARG A 661 39.25 0.77 10.23
C ARG A 661 38.80 0.23 8.86
N ASN A 662 37.50 0.00 8.69
CA ASN A 662 36.95 -0.43 7.40
C ASN A 662 37.07 0.68 6.33
N ASN A 663 36.95 1.96 6.68
CA ASN A 663 37.17 3.09 5.77
C ASN A 663 38.62 3.12 5.25
N VAL A 664 39.61 2.80 6.11
CA VAL A 664 41.01 2.69 5.68
C VAL A 664 41.18 1.55 4.66
N LEU A 665 40.58 0.39 4.91
CA LEU A 665 40.60 -0.74 3.97
C LEU A 665 39.90 -0.40 2.66
N GLN A 666 38.77 0.30 2.73
CA GLN A 666 38.02 0.77 1.57
C GLN A 666 38.87 1.69 0.68
N LYS A 667 39.58 2.67 1.26
CA LYS A 667 40.51 3.54 0.51
C LYS A 667 41.65 2.76 -0.15
N GLN A 668 42.14 1.71 0.50
CA GLN A 668 43.16 0.82 -0.09
C GLN A 668 42.58 0.01 -1.26
N ILE A 669 41.34 -0.49 -1.13
CA ILE A 669 40.64 -1.21 -2.20
C ILE A 669 40.43 -0.29 -3.41
N ASP A 670 39.96 0.93 -3.21
CA ASP A 670 39.76 1.91 -4.29
C ASP A 670 41.07 2.21 -5.02
N ALA A 671 42.17 2.37 -4.27
CA ALA A 671 43.48 2.59 -4.86
C ALA A 671 43.93 1.39 -5.72
N GLN A 672 43.73 0.15 -5.24
CA GLN A 672 44.04 -1.06 -6.01
C GLN A 672 43.10 -1.25 -7.22
N GLN A 673 41.82 -0.89 -7.09
CA GLN A 673 40.86 -0.92 -8.20
C GLN A 673 41.24 0.09 -9.29
N LYS A 674 41.68 1.28 -8.91
CA LYS A 674 42.19 2.27 -9.87
C LYS A 674 43.43 1.76 -10.61
N ILE A 675 44.37 1.14 -9.90
CA ILE A 675 45.56 0.50 -10.53
C ILE A 675 45.15 -0.60 -11.50
N LEU A 676 44.14 -1.40 -11.13
CA LEU A 676 43.59 -2.45 -11.98
C LEU A 676 42.94 -1.88 -13.25
N GLU A 677 42.13 -0.83 -13.11
CA GLU A 677 41.48 -0.12 -14.22
C GLU A 677 42.51 0.52 -15.17
N ASP A 678 43.53 1.19 -14.63
CA ASP A 678 44.61 1.80 -15.43
C ASP A 678 45.42 0.74 -16.20
N SER A 679 45.65 -0.42 -15.57
CA SER A 679 46.37 -1.55 -16.18
C SER A 679 45.56 -2.23 -17.28
N LEU A 680 44.25 -2.39 -17.09
CA LEU A 680 43.32 -2.92 -18.10
C LEU A 680 43.07 -1.92 -19.24
N GLY A 681 43.00 -0.62 -18.94
CA GLY A 681 42.86 0.45 -19.93
C GLY A 681 44.07 0.54 -20.86
N GLY A 682 45.29 0.38 -20.31
CA GLY A 682 46.52 0.30 -21.09
C GLY A 682 46.64 -0.94 -21.99
N GLU A 683 46.00 -2.05 -21.63
CA GLU A 683 45.92 -3.27 -22.46
C GLU A 683 44.89 -3.15 -23.59
N ILE A 684 43.81 -2.39 -23.40
CA ILE A 684 42.77 -2.14 -24.42
C ILE A 684 43.32 -1.23 -25.55
N GLU A 685 44.21 -0.27 -25.25
CA GLU A 685 44.89 0.52 -26.29
C GLU A 685 45.87 -0.32 -27.14
N LYS A 686 46.46 -1.38 -26.58
CA LYS A 686 47.42 -2.25 -27.28
C LYS A 686 46.76 -3.42 -28.04
N SER A 687 45.50 -3.75 -27.79
CA SER A 687 44.82 -4.96 -28.30
C SER A 687 43.95 -4.75 -29.55
N LYS A 688 44.33 -3.84 -30.46
CA LYS A 688 43.84 -3.88 -31.86
C LYS A 688 44.43 -5.02 -32.71
N LYS A 689 45.08 -6.01 -32.09
CA LYS A 689 45.51 -7.27 -32.74
C LYS A 689 45.39 -8.46 -31.78
N MET A 690 44.54 -9.40 -32.19
CA MET A 690 44.47 -10.83 -31.84
C MET A 690 43.85 -11.29 -30.51
N GLU A 691 43.21 -12.45 -30.65
CA GLU A 691 42.29 -13.14 -29.76
C GLU A 691 42.98 -13.87 -28.60
N ARG A 692 42.28 -13.95 -27.45
CA ARG A 692 42.48 -14.89 -26.33
C ARG A 692 43.91 -14.94 -25.77
N GLU A 693 44.27 -13.94 -24.97
CA GLU A 693 45.40 -14.06 -24.04
C GLU A 693 44.93 -13.86 -22.59
N GLN A 694 45.51 -14.68 -21.71
CA GLN A 694 45.31 -14.69 -20.27
C GLN A 694 45.64 -13.32 -19.68
N PHE A 695 44.85 -12.88 -18.69
CA PHE A 695 45.21 -11.73 -17.87
C PHE A 695 46.66 -11.85 -17.39
N ASN A 696 47.43 -10.76 -17.49
CA ASN A 696 48.81 -10.73 -17.01
C ASN A 696 48.89 -11.15 -15.53
N GLY A 697 50.00 -11.80 -15.14
CA GLY A 697 50.20 -12.29 -13.77
C GLY A 697 50.16 -11.18 -12.70
N GLU A 698 50.40 -9.93 -13.08
CA GLU A 698 50.25 -8.76 -12.21
C GLU A 698 48.78 -8.38 -11.99
N THR A 699 47.95 -8.42 -13.03
CA THR A 699 46.49 -8.21 -12.94
C THR A 699 45.85 -9.23 -12.01
N HIS A 700 46.27 -10.50 -12.08
CA HIS A 700 45.83 -11.54 -11.14
C HIS A 700 46.30 -11.29 -9.69
N LYS A 701 47.50 -10.72 -9.48
CA LYS A 701 47.97 -10.35 -8.13
C LYS A 701 47.13 -9.21 -7.55
N VAL A 702 46.82 -8.19 -8.34
CA VAL A 702 45.97 -7.06 -7.91
C VAL A 702 44.55 -7.54 -7.61
N MET A 703 43.98 -8.41 -8.44
CA MET A 703 42.67 -9.03 -8.17
C MET A 703 42.67 -9.86 -6.87
N ASN A 704 43.71 -10.65 -6.62
CA ASN A 704 43.85 -11.43 -5.39
C ASN A 704 44.04 -10.53 -4.16
N GLU A 705 44.77 -9.43 -4.29
CA GLU A 705 44.95 -8.47 -3.19
C GLU A 705 43.64 -7.73 -2.87
N ILE A 706 42.85 -7.35 -3.88
CA ILE A 706 41.50 -6.79 -3.68
C ILE A 706 40.61 -7.81 -2.97
N ALA A 707 40.65 -9.09 -3.36
CA ALA A 707 39.88 -10.15 -2.69
C ALA A 707 40.32 -10.31 -1.23
N ARG A 708 41.63 -10.30 -0.96
CA ARG A 708 42.19 -10.38 0.40
C ARG A 708 41.77 -9.20 1.27
N LEU A 709 41.84 -7.98 0.74
CA LEU A 709 41.42 -6.76 1.46
C LEU A 709 39.91 -6.78 1.76
N ARG A 710 39.08 -7.28 0.84
CA ARG A 710 37.65 -7.47 1.06
C ARG A 710 37.35 -8.50 2.15
N GLU A 711 38.11 -9.59 2.22
CA GLU A 711 37.97 -10.59 3.30
C GLU A 711 38.37 -10.05 4.67
N GLN A 712 39.32 -9.10 4.72
CA GLN A 712 39.73 -8.42 5.96
C GLN A 712 38.69 -7.41 6.47
N CYS A 713 37.72 -7.03 5.64
CA CYS A 713 36.65 -6.13 6.06
C CYS A 713 35.80 -6.78 7.15
N SER A 714 35.79 -6.16 8.33
CA SER A 714 35.08 -6.71 9.48
C SER A 714 33.57 -6.49 9.29
N SER A 715 32.80 -7.58 9.31
CA SER A 715 31.35 -7.49 9.42
C SER A 715 30.97 -6.95 10.80
N MET A 716 30.01 -6.02 10.84
CA MET A 716 29.51 -5.43 12.07
C MET A 716 28.03 -5.73 12.25
N ASN A 717 27.70 -6.42 13.35
CA ASN A 717 26.32 -6.63 13.75
C ASN A 717 26.02 -5.79 14.99
N LEU A 718 24.94 -5.01 14.94
CA LEU A 718 24.37 -4.39 16.13
C LEU A 718 23.71 -5.46 17.00
N GLU A 719 23.83 -5.32 18.32
CA GLU A 719 23.09 -6.20 19.23
C GLU A 719 21.57 -5.98 19.06
N PRO A 720 20.74 -7.05 19.12
CA PRO A 720 19.31 -6.94 18.87
C PRO A 720 18.61 -5.87 19.73
N VAL A 721 19.08 -5.60 20.94
CA VAL A 721 18.52 -4.58 21.85
C VAL A 721 18.52 -3.17 21.27
N TYR A 722 19.41 -2.86 20.32
CA TYR A 722 19.49 -1.56 19.64
C TYR A 722 18.79 -1.55 18.28
N ILE A 723 18.43 -2.71 17.76
CA ILE A 723 17.70 -2.83 16.50
C ILE A 723 16.21 -2.63 16.78
N PRO A 724 15.54 -1.63 16.16
CA PRO A 724 14.14 -1.34 16.41
C PRO A 724 13.24 -2.58 16.28
N ASN A 725 12.25 -2.68 17.18
CA ASN A 725 11.19 -3.69 17.19
C ASN A 725 11.58 -5.15 17.38
N THR A 726 12.88 -5.47 17.52
CA THR A 726 13.26 -6.82 17.95
C THR A 726 12.66 -7.13 19.32
N LYS A 727 12.56 -8.43 19.66
CA LYS A 727 12.02 -8.85 20.95
C LYS A 727 12.75 -8.22 22.14
N HIS A 728 14.08 -8.11 22.05
CA HIS A 728 14.90 -7.51 23.09
C HIS A 728 14.73 -5.99 23.16
N HIS A 729 14.58 -5.33 22.00
CA HIS A 729 14.30 -3.90 21.93
C HIS A 729 12.94 -3.55 22.54
N GLN A 730 11.88 -4.29 22.20
CA GLN A 730 10.56 -4.10 22.80
C GLN A 730 10.58 -4.35 24.31
N GLN A 731 11.27 -5.39 24.79
CA GLN A 731 11.42 -5.64 26.23
C GLN A 731 12.09 -4.49 26.99
N LEU A 732 13.02 -3.78 26.34
CA LEU A 732 13.70 -2.64 26.93
C LEU A 732 12.81 -1.39 26.98
N TRP A 733 12.11 -1.08 25.88
CA TRP A 733 11.41 0.21 25.71
C TRP A 733 9.93 0.17 26.10
N ILE A 734 9.30 -0.99 26.08
CA ILE A 734 7.89 -1.19 26.49
C ILE A 734 7.73 -2.36 27.49
N PRO A 735 8.46 -2.36 28.63
CA PRO A 735 8.51 -3.50 29.56
C PRO A 735 7.18 -3.84 30.22
N ASN A 736 6.24 -2.88 30.28
CA ASN A 736 4.95 -3.01 30.95
C ASN A 736 3.79 -3.25 29.97
N GLU A 737 4.07 -3.34 28.67
CA GLU A 737 3.05 -3.55 27.64
C GLU A 737 3.15 -4.95 27.04
N GLU A 738 2.06 -5.41 26.42
CA GLU A 738 2.11 -6.67 25.68
C GLU A 738 2.93 -6.47 24.41
N MET A 739 3.87 -7.39 24.17
CA MET A 739 4.73 -7.35 23.00
C MET A 739 3.90 -7.36 21.72
N VAL A 740 4.10 -6.33 20.89
CA VAL A 740 3.43 -6.17 19.61
C VAL A 740 4.02 -7.19 18.63
N GLN A 741 3.21 -8.18 18.27
CA GLN A 741 3.66 -9.34 17.49
C GLN A 741 3.96 -9.02 16.03
N ASN A 742 3.24 -8.05 15.46
CA ASN A 742 3.40 -7.60 14.08
C ASN A 742 4.26 -6.33 13.95
N ALA A 743 5.00 -5.92 15.00
CA ALA A 743 5.94 -4.82 14.92
C ALA A 743 7.02 -5.12 13.87
N PHE A 744 7.28 -4.17 12.98
CA PHE A 744 8.13 -4.38 11.83
C PHE A 744 9.61 -4.30 12.21
N VAL A 745 10.38 -5.36 11.94
CA VAL A 745 11.80 -5.49 12.29
C VAL A 745 12.65 -5.40 11.01
N PRO A 746 13.68 -4.54 10.96
CA PRO A 746 14.57 -4.48 9.80
C PRO A 746 15.37 -5.78 9.64
N SER A 747 15.74 -6.10 8.41
CA SER A 747 16.46 -7.34 8.08
C SER A 747 17.54 -7.09 7.04
N ILE A 748 18.78 -6.91 7.52
CA ILE A 748 19.95 -6.66 6.68
C ILE A 748 20.90 -7.84 6.85
N ASP A 749 21.21 -8.51 5.75
CA ASP A 749 22.09 -9.67 5.73
C ASP A 749 23.57 -9.28 5.85
N GLU A 750 24.40 -10.22 6.28
CA GLU A 750 25.83 -9.99 6.49
C GLU A 750 26.57 -9.55 5.21
N GLY A 751 26.14 -10.02 4.04
CA GLY A 751 26.70 -9.62 2.75
C GLY A 751 26.44 -8.13 2.50
N THR A 752 25.19 -7.69 2.65
CA THR A 752 24.84 -6.28 2.53
C THR A 752 25.54 -5.42 3.59
N VAL A 753 25.72 -5.90 4.83
CA VAL A 753 26.50 -5.18 5.84
C VAL A 753 27.93 -4.91 5.35
N LYS A 754 28.60 -5.91 4.76
CA LYS A 754 29.95 -5.72 4.19
C LYS A 754 29.94 -4.72 3.04
N ASP A 755 28.95 -4.81 2.14
CA ASP A 755 28.79 -3.83 1.05
C ASP A 755 28.67 -2.40 1.62
N ILE A 756 27.85 -2.20 2.66
CA ILE A 756 27.65 -0.90 3.33
C ILE A 756 28.95 -0.38 3.94
N MET A 757 29.75 -1.25 4.56
CA MET A 757 31.03 -0.85 5.15
C MET A 757 32.02 -0.36 4.11
N LEU A 758 31.97 -0.89 2.89
CA LEU A 758 32.83 -0.54 1.76
C LEU A 758 32.35 0.70 0.97
N LEU A 759 31.25 1.34 1.37
CA LEU A 759 30.80 2.58 0.73
C LEU A 759 31.65 3.77 1.19
N ASP A 760 32.01 4.66 0.26
CA ASP A 760 32.56 5.97 0.60
C ASP A 760 31.43 6.92 1.01
N LEU A 761 31.12 6.95 2.31
CA LEU A 761 30.01 7.69 2.93
C LEU A 761 30.35 8.08 4.37
N ASP A 762 29.66 9.10 4.88
CA ASP A 762 29.70 9.47 6.29
C ASP A 762 29.34 8.30 7.22
N ASN A 763 30.10 8.15 8.30
CA ASN A 763 29.94 7.06 9.26
C ASN A 763 28.54 7.02 9.89
N SER A 764 27.89 8.18 10.03
CA SER A 764 26.52 8.30 10.54
C SER A 764 25.51 7.62 9.61
N MET A 765 25.72 7.71 8.29
CA MET A 765 24.85 7.07 7.29
C MET A 765 25.01 5.56 7.28
N LYS A 766 26.24 5.07 7.44
CA LYS A 766 26.51 3.63 7.62
C LYS A 766 25.80 3.11 8.86
N LEU A 767 25.89 3.81 9.99
CA LEU A 767 25.20 3.44 11.22
C LEU A 767 23.67 3.42 11.08
N LEU A 768 23.10 4.44 10.42
CA LEU A 768 21.65 4.49 10.15
C LEU A 768 21.20 3.28 9.34
N LEU A 769 21.93 2.94 8.28
CA LEU A 769 21.63 1.73 7.51
C LEU A 769 21.64 0.49 8.39
N LEU A 770 22.62 0.33 9.30
CA LEU A 770 22.65 -0.81 10.23
C LEU A 770 21.44 -0.85 11.20
N LEU A 771 20.88 0.30 11.56
CA LEU A 771 19.62 0.40 12.32
C LEU A 771 18.38 0.09 11.45
N GLY A 772 18.57 -0.16 10.15
CA GLY A 772 17.48 -0.30 9.20
C GLY A 772 16.89 1.02 8.74
N ILE A 773 17.57 2.15 8.97
CA ILE A 773 17.12 3.48 8.56
C ILE A 773 17.88 3.91 7.32
N GLY A 774 17.15 4.11 6.23
CA GLY A 774 17.68 4.61 4.99
C GLY A 774 17.41 6.10 4.79
N VAL A 775 18.34 6.82 4.15
CA VAL A 775 18.25 8.28 3.98
C VAL A 775 18.38 8.64 2.50
N PHE A 776 17.30 9.11 1.88
CA PHE A 776 17.34 9.68 0.54
C PHE A 776 17.64 11.17 0.61
N ALA A 777 18.92 11.50 0.71
CA ALA A 777 19.43 12.83 0.41
C ALA A 777 19.98 12.85 -1.04
N ASN A 778 20.09 14.03 -1.66
CA ASN A 778 20.79 14.20 -2.94
C ASN A 778 22.29 13.91 -2.73
N HIS A 779 22.65 12.62 -2.61
CA HIS A 779 24.02 12.15 -2.44
C HIS A 779 24.62 11.79 -3.79
N GLN A 780 25.92 12.05 -3.94
CA GLN A 780 26.66 11.76 -5.17
C GLN A 780 27.05 10.27 -5.30
N ASN A 781 26.90 9.48 -4.23
CA ASN A 781 27.29 8.07 -4.23
C ASN A 781 26.18 7.19 -4.85
N ILE A 782 26.40 6.76 -6.09
CA ILE A 782 25.47 5.91 -6.86
C ILE A 782 25.27 4.54 -6.19
N GLN A 783 26.34 3.94 -5.65
CA GLN A 783 26.28 2.62 -5.01
C GLN A 783 25.40 2.63 -3.75
N TYR A 784 25.48 3.69 -2.95
CA TYR A 784 24.58 3.90 -1.81
C TYR A 784 23.12 3.89 -2.24
N ILE A 785 22.79 4.67 -3.27
CA ILE A 785 21.43 4.78 -3.80
C ILE A 785 20.95 3.42 -4.31
N GLU A 786 21.80 2.64 -4.97
CA GLU A 786 21.45 1.29 -5.43
C GLU A 786 21.17 0.32 -4.28
N ILE A 787 22.02 0.29 -3.25
CA ILE A 787 21.81 -0.54 -2.05
C ILE A 787 20.53 -0.12 -1.34
N MET A 788 20.32 1.18 -1.15
CA MET A 788 19.11 1.76 -0.58
C MET A 788 17.85 1.34 -1.36
N LYS A 789 17.89 1.46 -2.69
CA LYS A 789 16.79 1.06 -3.56
C LYS A 789 16.50 -0.44 -3.47
N ARG A 790 17.54 -1.27 -3.40
CA ARG A 790 17.45 -2.73 -3.22
C ARG A 790 16.79 -3.09 -1.88
N LEU A 791 17.29 -2.52 -0.79
CA LEU A 791 16.76 -2.76 0.56
C LEU A 791 15.32 -2.24 0.71
N ALA A 792 15.00 -1.09 0.13
CA ALA A 792 13.63 -0.57 0.10
C ALA A 792 12.68 -1.47 -0.71
N TYR A 793 13.11 -1.95 -1.88
CA TYR A 793 12.32 -2.84 -2.74
C TYR A 793 11.99 -4.16 -2.02
N ASN A 794 12.97 -4.71 -1.33
CA ASN A 794 12.84 -5.96 -0.59
C ASN A 794 12.14 -5.80 0.77
N GLN A 795 11.70 -4.59 1.14
CA GLN A 795 11.14 -4.28 2.45
C GLN A 795 12.06 -4.73 3.60
N GLN A 796 13.34 -4.38 3.51
CA GLN A 796 14.38 -4.72 4.51
C GLN A 796 14.71 -3.56 5.46
N LEU A 797 14.33 -2.34 5.08
CA LEU A 797 14.51 -1.12 5.88
C LEU A 797 13.31 -0.89 6.81
N TYR A 798 13.59 -0.61 8.07
CA TYR A 798 12.63 -0.20 9.08
C TYR A 798 11.96 1.15 8.72
N MET A 799 12.79 2.12 8.33
CA MET A 799 12.34 3.48 8.04
C MET A 799 13.16 4.09 6.90
N ILE A 800 12.52 4.93 6.09
CA ILE A 800 13.16 5.70 5.03
C ILE A 800 12.89 7.18 5.30
N VAL A 801 13.93 7.99 5.43
CA VAL A 801 13.84 9.45 5.54
C VAL A 801 14.12 10.06 4.18
N ALA A 802 13.25 10.92 3.67
CA ALA A 802 13.39 11.51 2.35
C ALA A 802 12.75 12.90 2.26
N SER A 803 13.12 13.67 1.23
CA SER A 803 12.40 14.91 0.89
C SER A 803 11.02 14.64 0.32
N SER A 804 10.17 15.66 0.27
CA SER A 804 8.82 15.57 -0.30
C SER A 804 8.82 15.10 -1.78
N ASP A 805 9.91 15.35 -2.52
CA ASP A 805 10.07 14.91 -3.92
C ASP A 805 10.21 13.39 -4.08
N TYR A 806 10.41 12.65 -3.00
CA TYR A 806 10.47 11.19 -3.02
C TYR A 806 9.20 10.55 -3.62
N ILE A 807 8.08 11.28 -3.54
CA ILE A 807 6.80 10.84 -4.10
C ILE A 807 6.84 10.75 -5.64
N TYR A 808 7.75 11.48 -6.30
CA TYR A 808 7.84 11.58 -7.76
C TYR A 808 8.58 10.43 -8.40
N GLY A 809 8.11 9.22 -8.13
CA GLY A 809 8.72 8.04 -8.70
C GLY A 809 9.60 7.32 -7.69
N THR A 810 8.89 6.76 -6.73
CA THR A 810 9.22 5.44 -6.27
C THR A 810 7.92 4.64 -6.16
N ASN A 811 8.01 3.33 -6.40
CA ASN A 811 6.87 2.42 -6.26
C ASN A 811 6.95 1.58 -4.98
N TYR A 812 7.78 1.99 -4.03
CA TYR A 812 7.89 1.34 -2.73
C TYR A 812 6.57 1.43 -1.97
N GLN A 813 6.30 0.39 -1.20
CA GLN A 813 5.04 0.22 -0.51
C GLN A 813 5.30 0.42 0.98
N PHE A 814 4.69 1.47 1.55
CA PHE A 814 4.83 1.80 2.97
C PHE A 814 3.58 1.43 3.75
N CYS A 815 3.77 1.03 5.01
CA CYS A 815 2.67 0.85 5.95
C CYS A 815 2.39 2.13 6.75
N HIS A 816 3.44 2.84 7.15
CA HIS A 816 3.29 4.08 7.90
C HIS A 816 4.02 5.24 7.22
N GLY A 817 3.52 6.45 7.46
CA GLY A 817 4.13 7.69 7.00
C GLY A 817 4.15 8.77 8.08
N PHE A 818 5.16 9.63 8.02
CA PHE A 818 5.27 10.83 8.81
C PHE A 818 5.45 12.03 7.89
N ILE A 819 4.65 13.08 8.09
CA ILE A 819 4.83 14.37 7.43
C ILE A 819 5.47 15.32 8.42
N GLY A 820 6.72 15.71 8.14
CA GLY A 820 7.51 16.64 8.93
C GLY A 820 6.82 18.01 9.09
N LYS A 821 7.14 18.69 10.19
CA LYS A 821 6.59 20.02 10.50
C LYS A 821 7.21 21.14 9.64
N ASP A 822 8.30 20.83 8.95
CA ASP A 822 9.00 21.69 8.02
C ASP A 822 8.32 21.75 6.64
N LEU A 823 7.46 20.77 6.31
CA LEU A 823 6.76 20.67 5.02
C LEU A 823 5.50 21.55 4.87
N THR A 824 5.42 22.67 5.58
CA THR A 824 4.22 23.55 5.57
C THR A 824 3.93 24.20 4.22
N LEU A 825 4.92 24.27 3.31
CA LEU A 825 4.78 24.80 1.96
C LEU A 825 4.32 23.75 0.94
N MET A 826 4.13 22.50 1.35
CA MET A 826 3.70 21.43 0.47
C MET A 826 2.26 21.65 0.01
N THR A 827 2.01 21.61 -1.30
CA THR A 827 0.65 21.78 -1.86
C THR A 827 -0.28 20.65 -1.42
N GLN A 828 -1.59 20.91 -1.41
CA GLN A 828 -2.62 19.90 -1.08
C GLN A 828 -2.48 18.65 -1.98
N GLN A 829 -2.24 18.85 -3.28
CA GLN A 829 -2.04 17.79 -4.26
C GLN A 829 -0.80 16.97 -3.94
N LYS A 830 0.32 17.61 -3.60
CA LYS A 830 1.56 16.93 -3.19
C LYS A 830 1.37 16.13 -1.90
N ILE A 831 0.57 16.62 -0.94
CA ILE A 831 0.13 15.85 0.24
C ILE A 831 -0.64 14.60 -0.19
N ILE A 832 -1.68 14.74 -1.01
CA ILE A 832 -2.50 13.60 -1.46
C ILE A 832 -1.66 12.55 -2.19
N GLN A 833 -0.73 12.99 -3.05
CA GLN A 833 0.22 12.10 -3.74
C GLN A 833 1.14 11.37 -2.74
N ALA A 834 1.64 12.06 -1.72
CA ALA A 834 2.44 11.45 -0.64
C ALA A 834 1.64 10.39 0.11
N LEU A 835 0.41 10.71 0.50
CA LEU A 835 -0.50 9.79 1.17
C LEU A 835 -0.79 8.54 0.31
N GLY A 836 -0.89 8.70 -1.01
CA GLY A 836 -1.08 7.60 -1.96
C GLY A 836 0.07 6.57 -1.99
N ARG A 837 1.26 6.92 -1.49
CA ARG A 837 2.40 5.98 -1.39
C ARG A 837 2.25 5.00 -0.21
N ILE A 838 1.32 5.27 0.71
CA ILE A 838 1.08 4.48 1.92
C ILE A 838 -0.14 3.57 1.71
N GLY A 839 -0.12 2.37 2.29
CA GLY A 839 -1.23 1.43 2.18
C GLY A 839 -1.33 0.77 0.80
N ARG A 840 -0.22 0.48 0.13
CA ARG A 840 -0.20 -0.29 -1.14
C ARG A 840 -0.06 -1.81 -0.95
N ASN A 841 0.26 -2.24 0.27
CA ASN A 841 0.42 -3.64 0.65
C ASN A 841 -0.94 -4.33 0.91
N ASN A 842 -0.92 -5.44 1.65
CA ASN A 842 -2.08 -6.27 1.98
C ASN A 842 -3.18 -5.47 2.69
N ILE A 843 -4.43 -5.63 2.25
CA ILE A 843 -5.58 -4.84 2.73
C ILE A 843 -5.78 -4.92 4.26
N GLN A 844 -5.38 -6.02 4.92
CA GLN A 844 -5.61 -6.26 6.36
C GLN A 844 -4.48 -5.78 7.29
N GLN A 845 -3.52 -5.02 6.78
CA GLN A 845 -2.47 -4.45 7.61
C GLN A 845 -2.93 -3.13 8.24
N GLU A 846 -2.24 -2.72 9.31
CA GLU A 846 -2.49 -1.42 9.91
C GLU A 846 -1.73 -0.32 9.16
N TYR A 847 -2.45 0.74 8.79
CA TYR A 847 -1.89 1.85 8.03
C TYR A 847 -2.15 3.18 8.74
N SER A 848 -1.12 4.03 8.78
CA SER A 848 -1.26 5.37 9.37
C SER A 848 -0.37 6.41 8.72
N VAL A 849 -0.86 7.65 8.63
CA VAL A 849 -0.03 8.82 8.35
C VAL A 849 -0.12 9.81 9.51
N ARG A 850 1.02 10.20 10.04
CA ARG A 850 1.11 11.05 11.23
C ARG A 850 1.66 12.42 10.84
N PHE A 851 0.85 13.45 11.04
CA PHE A 851 1.21 14.83 10.75
C PHE A 851 1.87 15.47 11.97
N ARG A 852 2.96 16.21 11.75
CA ARG A 852 3.65 16.95 12.80
C ARG A 852 3.17 18.40 12.92
N GLU A 853 2.32 18.85 12.00
CA GLU A 853 1.67 20.16 12.02
C GLU A 853 0.19 20.01 11.64
N ASP A 854 -0.71 20.62 12.42
CA ASP A 854 -2.15 20.40 12.30
C ASP A 854 -2.78 21.27 11.18
N SER A 855 -2.15 22.38 10.82
CA SER A 855 -2.63 23.24 9.72
C SER A 855 -2.65 22.51 8.37
N MET A 856 -1.71 21.60 8.14
CA MET A 856 -1.68 20.76 6.94
C MET A 856 -2.90 19.82 6.88
N LEU A 857 -3.34 19.29 8.02
CA LEU A 857 -4.56 18.48 8.09
C LEU A 857 -5.78 19.31 7.74
N LEU A 858 -5.91 20.53 8.29
CA LEU A 858 -7.02 21.43 7.96
C LEU A 858 -7.06 21.74 6.46
N SER A 859 -5.91 22.02 5.84
CA SER A 859 -5.81 22.30 4.40
C SER A 859 -6.20 21.09 3.53
N LEU A 860 -6.03 19.86 4.02
CA LEU A 860 -6.40 18.65 3.28
C LEU A 860 -7.92 18.49 3.17
N PHE A 861 -8.66 18.93 4.19
CA PHE A 861 -10.11 18.74 4.31
C PHE A 861 -10.93 19.95 3.86
N LEU A 862 -10.30 21.00 3.34
CA LEU A 862 -10.96 22.19 2.80
C LEU A 862 -10.53 22.41 1.34
N PRO A 863 -11.35 23.10 0.53
CA PRO A 863 -10.94 23.51 -0.81
C PRO A 863 -9.66 24.38 -0.75
N SER A 864 -8.68 24.09 -1.61
CA SER A 864 -7.52 24.96 -1.77
C SER A 864 -7.93 26.29 -2.38
N GLU A 865 -7.43 27.40 -1.84
CA GLU A 865 -7.62 28.73 -2.42
C GLU A 865 -6.97 28.87 -3.80
N LYS A 866 -5.86 28.14 -4.04
CA LYS A 866 -5.09 28.20 -5.27
C LYS A 866 -4.53 26.82 -5.63
N ASN A 867 -5.00 26.26 -6.74
CA ASN A 867 -4.45 25.01 -7.28
C ASN A 867 -3.27 25.32 -8.23
N MET A 868 -2.05 25.23 -7.70
CA MET A 868 -0.83 25.52 -8.48
C MET A 868 -0.66 24.56 -9.67
N GLU A 869 -1.00 23.28 -9.51
CA GLU A 869 -0.91 22.30 -10.60
C GLU A 869 -1.86 22.68 -11.75
N ALA A 870 -3.10 23.09 -11.44
CA ALA A 870 -4.07 23.55 -12.44
C ALA A 870 -3.61 24.80 -13.20
N LEU A 871 -3.08 25.79 -12.46
CA LEU A 871 -2.56 27.01 -13.07
C LEU A 871 -1.37 26.73 -13.99
N LYS A 872 -0.47 25.84 -13.58
CA LYS A 872 0.68 25.45 -14.41
C LYS A 872 0.26 24.59 -15.60
N MET A 873 -0.73 23.70 -15.47
CA MET A 873 -1.30 23.00 -16.62
C MET A 873 -1.88 24.00 -17.61
N SER A 874 -2.71 24.93 -17.16
CA SER A 874 -3.33 25.95 -18.02
C SER A 874 -2.30 26.83 -18.72
N LEU A 875 -1.17 27.14 -18.06
CA LEU A 875 -0.08 27.89 -18.67
C LEU A 875 0.74 27.07 -19.67
N LEU A 876 1.11 25.83 -19.32
CA LEU A 876 2.05 25.03 -20.10
C LEU A 876 1.37 24.28 -21.25
N PHE A 877 0.08 23.97 -21.13
CA PHE A 877 -0.69 23.17 -22.08
C PHE A 877 -1.64 24.06 -22.90
N CYS A 878 -1.17 25.25 -23.27
CA CYS A 878 -1.85 26.18 -24.15
C CYS A 878 -0.82 26.79 -25.10
N GLU A 879 -1.20 27.07 -26.35
CA GLU A 879 -0.38 27.80 -27.33
C GLU A 879 -0.52 29.33 -27.22
#